data_AF-A0A9P0LMD7-F1
#
_entry.id   AF-A0A9P0LMD7-F1
#
_cell.length_a   1.000
_cell.length_b   1.000
_cell.length_c   1.000
_cell.angle_alpha   90.00
_cell.angle_beta   90.00
_cell.angle_gamma   90.00
#
_symmetry.space_group_name_H-M   'P 1'
#
loop_
_entity.id
_entity.type
_entity.pdbx_description
1 polymer ?
#
loop_
_entity_poly.entity_id
_entity_poly.type
_entity_poly.pdbx_seq_one_letter_code
_entity_poly.pdbx_strand_id
1 'polypeptide(L)'
;MPLEWLQYVTTSLERRFWNLLVSSVSSFKNTYRNMKHFSSIERVQAENIRYKSNFFSIITFWYTLPIFNKGRKRDITEEDLTKPLNRHKSQLLGDKISRIWIKHKRPSMTKTILRTFYSDIILYGCILFVMEMVVRLSQPLFVGLYIRYFNPENLQRLERGDPIYQPTYIARLWSYWTPQSPIQKTEAYFMASGIILCSALVICTFHPFAMEVLHVGMQMRVACCSLIYRKALRIKLTSLGGQTVGNAVNLMSNDVNRFDMAPIFLHYLWIAPLQAICIVYFLSKEVGKSAFLGMLAIAIVVPVQVCFGIRLASLRKKAGARTDNRVRQMNEIIQSMQVIKMYAWENAFSDLIRDLRKKELKYLLQTSIVRGMIMSFIMFTTRFGIFITVMSYVLDDNEITAEKVFLVTSYYQVLRQTMTVFFPQGVALVAEAFVSIKRIEEFMLTEETDIGDPTPLDVNWLQKPDRYPMKINRPLTPGELPSVIIKHAIAKYGSDMCLHNINLEVWPGKLTIVIGPVGSGKTCLLNLIMGELELFSGKLITTGTISYASQEAWLFAGSVRQNILFGREFDLNRYRDVVKVCSLTRDFQLLPFGDRTIVGERGISLSGGQRARINLARAVYKRSEIYLLDDPLSAVDIQVGSHLFEKCIKEYLGDKIVVLVTHQLHYLRRADQILILWEGGVQARGTYQELSKTQGSFHNVMQESTLPEEEKESKKLFRQLSISSAAFNSMIDIEGKKARDKKPPASWPRYGRIEYIDVSMRYSQLEPPVLKHLNIVINPREKIGIVGRTGAGKSSLISTLFRLAYTEGQILIDYLDISVLGLHDLRKKISIIPQEPVLFSGTLRHNLDPFHEHRDEDIYRALMDVELKNAVQKGMDCLNDVMTEGGINLSVGQRQMVCLARAILRGNIILVMDEATANVDAATDKFIQTTIRTKFAHCTVLTIAHRLHTIMDSDRVLVMDAGQAVEFDHPHLLLQQRDGFFFELVRKTGPGVSDRLKKVAQLCYEASKNRESIVP
;
A
#
# COMPACT_ATOMS: atom_id res chain seq x y z
N MET A 1 -5.33 -43.68 69.52
CA MET A 1 -4.33 -42.59 69.53
C MET A 1 -4.42 -41.88 68.19
N PRO A 2 -4.59 -40.55 68.19
CA PRO A 2 -5.60 -39.94 67.34
C PRO A 2 -5.04 -39.36 66.04
N LEU A 3 -5.86 -39.48 65.00
CA LEU A 3 -5.76 -38.85 63.67
C LEU A 3 -5.57 -37.32 63.72
N GLU A 4 -5.74 -36.68 64.88
CA GLU A 4 -5.60 -35.23 65.08
C GLU A 4 -4.16 -34.74 64.88
N TRP A 5 -3.14 -35.57 65.17
CA TRP A 5 -1.73 -35.18 64.94
C TRP A 5 -1.37 -35.13 63.45
N LEU A 6 -1.91 -36.06 62.66
CA LEU A 6 -1.71 -36.12 61.20
C LEU A 6 -2.45 -35.00 60.46
N GLN A 7 -3.58 -34.56 61.00
CA GLN A 7 -4.35 -33.44 60.44
C GLN A 7 -3.70 -32.07 60.75
N TYR A 8 -3.06 -31.93 61.91
CA TYR A 8 -2.32 -30.72 62.27
C TYR A 8 -1.00 -30.58 61.49
N VAL A 9 -0.29 -31.69 61.25
CA VAL A 9 0.98 -31.67 60.48
C VAL A 9 0.73 -31.40 59.00
N THR A 10 -0.32 -31.97 58.40
CA THR A 10 -0.66 -31.74 56.97
C THR A 10 -1.15 -30.32 56.73
N THR A 11 -2.02 -29.77 57.59
CA THR A 11 -2.52 -28.39 57.43
C THR A 11 -1.48 -27.31 57.76
N SER A 12 -0.57 -27.57 58.71
CA SER A 12 0.54 -26.65 59.04
C SER A 12 1.61 -26.61 57.94
N LEU A 13 1.97 -27.76 57.36
CA LEU A 13 2.91 -27.85 56.24
C LEU A 13 2.32 -27.24 54.96
N GLU A 14 1.05 -27.47 54.64
CA GLU A 14 0.40 -26.81 53.50
C GLU A 14 0.31 -25.29 53.68
N ARG A 15 -0.03 -24.78 54.87
CA ARG A 15 -0.06 -23.33 55.10
C ARG A 15 1.32 -22.69 55.06
N ARG A 16 2.37 -23.33 55.60
CA ARG A 16 3.73 -22.80 55.49
C ARG A 16 4.26 -22.88 54.06
N PHE A 17 3.95 -23.95 53.32
CA PHE A 17 4.33 -24.10 51.92
C PHE A 17 3.60 -23.09 51.02
N TRP A 18 2.29 -22.86 51.24
CA TRP A 18 1.53 -21.84 50.53
C TRP A 18 1.93 -20.41 50.91
N ASN A 19 2.25 -20.13 52.18
CA ASN A 19 2.72 -18.80 52.59
C ASN A 19 4.15 -18.52 52.09
N LEU A 20 5.01 -19.55 51.99
CA LEU A 20 6.31 -19.44 51.33
C LEU A 20 6.15 -19.27 49.82
N LEU A 21 5.22 -19.97 49.16
CA LEU A 21 4.91 -19.78 47.75
C LEU A 21 4.29 -18.41 47.49
N VAL A 22 3.43 -17.89 48.35
CA VAL A 22 2.78 -16.58 48.17
C VAL A 22 3.75 -15.44 48.48
N SER A 23 4.67 -15.60 49.45
CA SER A 23 5.72 -14.60 49.72
C SER A 23 6.83 -14.62 48.66
N SER A 24 7.19 -15.79 48.15
CA SER A 24 8.13 -15.90 47.02
C SER A 24 7.48 -15.50 45.69
N VAL A 25 6.18 -15.73 45.47
CA VAL A 25 5.46 -15.22 44.28
C VAL A 25 5.17 -13.73 44.37
N SER A 26 4.99 -13.14 45.56
CA SER A 26 4.84 -11.68 45.71
C SER A 26 6.18 -10.94 45.62
N SER A 27 7.25 -11.52 46.18
CA SER A 27 8.62 -11.04 45.97
C SER A 27 9.05 -11.22 44.52
N PHE A 28 8.76 -12.37 43.88
CA PHE A 28 9.03 -12.58 42.46
C PHE A 28 8.14 -11.69 41.60
N LYS A 29 6.87 -11.42 41.95
CA LYS A 29 6.05 -10.43 41.22
C LYS A 29 6.63 -9.03 41.33
N ASN A 30 7.12 -8.60 42.49
CA ASN A 30 7.70 -7.26 42.64
C ASN A 30 9.09 -7.15 42.01
N THR A 31 9.93 -8.19 42.09
CA THR A 31 11.21 -8.24 41.37
C THR A 31 11.00 -8.38 39.85
N TYR A 32 9.99 -9.13 39.39
CA TYR A 32 9.64 -9.30 37.97
C TYR A 32 8.93 -8.06 37.39
N ARG A 33 8.17 -7.31 38.21
CA ARG A 33 7.57 -6.02 37.82
C ARG A 33 8.61 -4.91 37.77
N ASN A 34 9.65 -4.97 38.62
CA ASN A 34 10.77 -4.03 38.59
C ASN A 34 11.84 -4.39 37.53
N MET A 35 12.01 -5.67 37.17
CA MET A 35 12.88 -6.08 36.04
C MET A 35 12.28 -5.76 34.66
N LYS A 36 10.96 -5.56 34.56
CA LYS A 36 10.29 -5.19 33.29
C LYS A 36 10.58 -3.76 32.82
N HIS A 37 11.29 -2.95 33.61
CA HIS A 37 11.67 -1.59 33.23
C HIS A 37 13.07 -1.46 32.62
N PHE A 38 13.83 -2.55 32.51
CA PHE A 38 15.14 -2.54 31.90
C PHE A 38 15.25 -3.57 30.78
N SER A 39 15.77 -3.11 29.64
CA SER A 39 16.16 -3.86 28.44
C SER A 39 15.04 -4.35 27.51
N SER A 40 15.02 -3.76 26.32
CA SER A 40 14.46 -4.33 25.09
C SER A 40 15.23 -5.59 24.70
N ILE A 41 15.00 -6.69 25.40
CA ILE A 41 15.47 -8.02 25.01
C ILE A 41 14.48 -8.57 23.99
N GLU A 42 14.96 -8.88 22.80
CA GLU A 42 14.28 -9.77 21.85
C GLU A 42 13.78 -11.01 22.61
N ARG A 43 12.47 -11.08 22.87
CA ARG A 43 11.88 -12.23 23.54
C ARG A 43 12.03 -13.42 22.61
N VAL A 44 12.81 -14.41 23.05
CA VAL A 44 13.19 -15.58 22.25
C VAL A 44 11.93 -16.37 21.88
N GLN A 45 11.48 -16.25 20.63
CA GLN A 45 10.42 -17.10 20.08
C GLN A 45 10.74 -18.59 20.29
N ALA A 46 9.72 -19.36 20.68
CA ALA A 46 9.86 -20.78 20.95
C ALA A 46 10.36 -21.55 19.70
N GLU A 47 11.18 -22.57 19.92
CA GLU A 47 11.63 -23.46 18.85
C GLU A 47 10.47 -24.26 18.25
N ASN A 48 10.61 -24.63 16.98
CA ASN A 48 9.60 -25.43 16.29
C ASN A 48 9.51 -26.83 16.90
N ILE A 49 8.33 -27.20 17.41
CA ILE A 49 8.07 -28.50 18.05
C ILE A 49 8.38 -29.67 17.09
N ARG A 50 8.22 -29.45 15.78
CA ARG A 50 8.54 -30.44 14.75
C ARG A 50 10.01 -30.89 14.79
N TYR A 51 10.94 -30.05 15.26
CA TYR A 51 12.37 -30.41 15.37
C TYR A 51 12.62 -31.53 16.38
N LYS A 52 11.81 -31.59 17.45
CA LYS A 52 11.95 -32.55 18.55
C LYS A 52 10.94 -33.72 18.44
N SER A 53 10.20 -33.78 17.33
CA SER A 53 9.10 -34.74 17.16
C SER A 53 9.60 -36.05 16.57
N ASN A 54 9.16 -37.17 17.14
CA ASN A 54 9.43 -38.50 16.62
C ASN A 54 8.70 -38.75 15.28
N PHE A 55 9.17 -39.73 14.52
CA PHE A 55 8.61 -40.10 13.21
C PHE A 55 7.09 -40.29 13.22
N PHE A 56 6.56 -41.01 14.22
CA PHE A 56 5.11 -41.22 14.39
C PHE A 56 4.34 -39.90 14.55
N SER A 57 4.87 -38.98 15.36
CA SER A 57 4.28 -37.66 15.57
C SER A 57 4.28 -36.82 14.29
N ILE A 58 5.27 -37.00 13.42
CA ILE A 58 5.37 -36.29 12.14
C ILE A 58 4.32 -36.81 11.16
N ILE A 59 4.17 -38.14 11.01
CA ILE A 59 3.19 -38.75 10.10
C ILE A 59 1.76 -38.44 10.52
N THR A 60 1.47 -38.48 11.82
CA THR A 60 0.13 -38.26 12.37
C THR A 60 -0.20 -36.79 12.65
N PHE A 61 0.75 -35.88 12.41
CA PHE A 61 0.65 -34.45 12.76
C PHE A 61 0.39 -34.16 14.24
N TRP A 62 0.68 -35.10 15.13
CA TRP A 62 0.43 -34.98 16.57
C TRP A 62 1.09 -33.76 17.21
N TYR A 63 2.23 -33.33 16.67
CA TYR A 63 2.98 -32.15 17.13
C TYR A 63 2.17 -30.83 17.02
N THR A 64 1.07 -30.81 16.28
CA THR A 64 0.19 -29.64 16.12
C THR A 64 -0.89 -29.54 17.21
N LEU A 65 -1.20 -30.63 17.93
CA LEU A 65 -2.24 -30.63 18.98
C LEU A 65 -2.05 -29.56 20.07
N PRO A 66 -0.82 -29.24 20.54
CA PRO A 66 -0.64 -28.19 21.54
C PRO A 66 -1.15 -26.83 21.08
N ILE A 67 -0.97 -26.47 19.79
CA ILE A 67 -1.44 -25.17 19.28
C ILE A 67 -2.96 -25.17 19.10
N PHE A 68 -3.57 -26.28 18.69
CA PHE A 68 -5.02 -26.41 18.63
C PHE A 68 -5.67 -26.34 20.02
N ASN A 69 -5.06 -26.96 21.03
CA ASN A 69 -5.56 -26.88 22.41
C ASN A 69 -5.45 -25.46 22.98
N LYS A 70 -4.38 -24.72 22.64
CA LYS A 70 -4.26 -23.29 22.96
C LYS A 70 -5.33 -22.45 22.25
N GLY A 71 -5.47 -22.62 20.93
CA GLY A 71 -6.44 -21.91 20.09
C GLY A 71 -7.89 -22.16 20.48
N ARG A 72 -8.19 -23.33 21.07
CA ARG A 72 -9.50 -23.64 21.64
C ARG A 72 -9.80 -22.82 22.90
N LYS A 73 -8.78 -22.47 23.69
CA LYS A 73 -8.93 -21.78 24.98
C LYS A 73 -8.83 -20.26 24.87
N ARG A 74 -8.08 -19.76 23.89
CA ARG A 74 -7.89 -18.34 23.60
C ARG A 74 -7.49 -18.12 22.15
N ASP A 75 -7.67 -16.91 21.65
CA ASP A 75 -7.15 -16.51 20.35
C ASP A 75 -5.63 -16.65 20.28
N ILE A 76 -5.14 -17.13 19.15
CA ILE A 76 -3.71 -17.34 18.90
C ILE A 76 -3.05 -15.98 18.65
N THR A 77 -2.02 -15.68 19.42
CA THR A 77 -1.22 -14.46 19.27
C THR A 77 0.10 -14.75 18.55
N GLU A 78 0.78 -13.72 18.03
CA GLU A 78 2.11 -13.88 17.41
C GLU A 78 3.13 -14.53 18.37
N GLU A 79 2.96 -14.35 19.69
CA GLU A 79 3.79 -14.95 20.73
C GLU A 79 3.65 -16.48 20.81
N ASP A 80 2.52 -17.04 20.34
CA ASP A 80 2.28 -18.49 20.31
C ASP A 80 2.93 -19.17 19.09
N LEU A 81 3.38 -18.40 18.09
CA LEU A 81 3.99 -18.93 16.88
C LEU A 81 5.45 -19.31 17.11
N THR A 82 5.84 -20.46 16.58
CA THR A 82 7.21 -20.96 16.69
C THR A 82 8.10 -20.43 15.58
N LYS A 83 9.42 -20.38 15.83
CA LYS A 83 10.41 -20.09 14.78
C LYS A 83 10.23 -21.02 13.57
N PRO A 84 10.48 -20.52 12.34
CA PRO A 84 10.45 -21.36 11.16
C PRO A 84 11.57 -22.41 11.19
N LEU A 85 11.36 -23.55 10.51
CA LEU A 85 12.40 -24.55 10.33
C LEU A 85 13.61 -23.94 9.60
N ASN A 86 14.83 -24.41 9.89
CA ASN A 86 16.05 -23.91 9.23
C ASN A 86 15.95 -23.99 7.70
N ARG A 87 15.40 -25.09 7.15
CA ARG A 87 15.15 -25.26 5.71
C ARG A 87 14.10 -24.30 5.11
N HIS A 88 13.34 -23.57 5.93
CA HIS A 88 12.31 -22.61 5.50
C HIS A 88 12.78 -21.14 5.64
N LYS A 89 13.98 -20.88 6.16
CA LYS A 89 14.49 -19.52 6.34
C LYS A 89 14.72 -18.82 4.99
N SER A 90 14.22 -17.59 4.87
CA SER A 90 14.31 -16.79 3.64
C SER A 90 15.74 -16.52 3.20
N GLN A 91 16.66 -16.29 4.14
CA GLN A 91 18.07 -16.05 3.84
C GLN A 91 18.71 -17.25 3.11
N LEU A 92 18.57 -18.46 3.63
CA LEU A 92 19.17 -19.67 3.04
C LEU A 92 18.57 -20.01 1.67
N LEU A 93 17.24 -19.91 1.54
CA LEU A 93 16.53 -20.16 0.29
C LEU A 93 16.85 -19.10 -0.78
N GLY A 94 16.85 -17.83 -0.37
CA GLY A 94 17.25 -16.70 -1.19
C GLY A 94 18.68 -16.83 -1.71
N ASP A 95 19.62 -17.22 -0.86
CA ASP A 95 21.02 -17.41 -1.27
C ASP A 95 21.20 -18.60 -2.21
N LYS A 96 20.49 -19.71 -1.96
CA LYS A 96 20.54 -20.90 -2.82
C LYS A 96 20.05 -20.59 -4.23
N ILE A 97 18.87 -19.97 -4.37
CA ILE A 97 18.30 -19.68 -5.69
C ILE A 97 19.13 -18.63 -6.45
N SER A 98 19.68 -17.63 -5.74
CA SER A 98 20.40 -16.54 -6.36
C SER A 98 21.78 -16.95 -6.88
N ARG A 99 22.48 -17.87 -6.19
CA ARG A 99 23.72 -18.49 -6.70
C ARG A 99 23.48 -19.23 -8.01
N ILE A 100 22.35 -19.94 -8.13
CA ILE A 100 21.99 -20.67 -9.35
C ILE A 100 21.65 -19.69 -10.49
N TRP A 101 20.91 -18.62 -10.20
CA TRP A 101 20.57 -17.58 -11.16
C TRP A 101 21.81 -16.96 -11.83
N ILE A 102 22.81 -16.55 -11.04
CA ILE A 102 24.05 -15.92 -11.54
C ILE A 102 24.90 -16.86 -12.38
N LYS A 103 24.89 -18.16 -12.07
CA LYS A 103 25.73 -19.16 -12.77
C LYS A 103 25.34 -19.31 -14.25
N HIS A 104 24.14 -18.88 -14.66
CA HIS A 104 23.64 -19.04 -16.01
C HIS A 104 24.02 -17.87 -16.92
N LYS A 105 24.79 -18.13 -17.99
CA LYS A 105 25.13 -17.13 -19.05
C LYS A 105 23.88 -16.57 -19.77
N ARG A 106 22.82 -17.37 -19.90
CA ARG A 106 21.48 -16.95 -20.34
C ARG A 106 20.50 -17.42 -19.26
N PRO A 107 20.20 -16.57 -18.27
CA PRO A 107 19.41 -16.99 -17.13
C PRO A 107 17.96 -17.20 -17.56
N SER A 108 17.38 -18.32 -17.11
CA SER A 108 15.95 -18.60 -17.25
C SER A 108 15.41 -19.01 -15.89
N MET A 109 14.26 -18.46 -15.53
CA MET A 109 13.70 -18.62 -14.19
C MET A 109 13.18 -20.05 -14.00
N THR A 110 12.61 -20.66 -15.06
CA THR A 110 12.17 -22.05 -15.05
C THR A 110 13.33 -23.01 -14.71
N LYS A 111 14.48 -22.85 -15.38
CA LYS A 111 15.67 -23.68 -15.13
C LYS A 111 16.23 -23.48 -13.72
N THR A 112 16.19 -22.24 -13.24
CA THR A 112 16.68 -21.85 -11.91
C THR A 112 15.84 -22.49 -10.81
N ILE A 113 14.50 -22.41 -10.90
CA ILE A 113 13.58 -23.04 -9.95
C ILE A 113 13.74 -24.56 -9.98
N LEU A 114 13.71 -25.18 -11.17
CA LEU A 114 13.86 -26.62 -11.30
C LEU A 114 15.17 -27.10 -10.68
N ARG A 115 16.32 -26.49 -10.98
CA ARG A 115 17.61 -26.89 -10.37
C ARG A 115 17.69 -26.62 -8.87
N THR A 116 16.94 -25.66 -8.34
CA THR A 116 16.93 -25.37 -6.90
C THR A 116 16.20 -26.48 -6.12
N PHE A 117 15.12 -27.03 -6.69
CA PHE A 117 14.19 -27.93 -6.02
C PHE A 117 14.05 -29.33 -6.67
N TYR A 118 14.87 -29.68 -7.67
CA TYR A 118 14.70 -30.92 -8.45
C TYR A 118 14.72 -32.19 -7.58
N SER A 119 15.56 -32.24 -6.55
CA SER A 119 15.67 -33.39 -5.64
C SER A 119 14.35 -33.65 -4.93
N ASP A 120 13.70 -32.59 -4.44
CA ASP A 120 12.44 -32.68 -3.72
C ASP A 120 11.29 -33.04 -4.69
N ILE A 121 11.25 -32.39 -5.86
CA ILE A 121 10.24 -32.66 -6.90
C ILE A 121 10.30 -34.13 -7.36
N ILE A 122 11.48 -34.67 -7.65
CA ILE A 122 11.63 -36.05 -8.11
C ILE A 122 11.25 -37.04 -7.00
N LEU A 123 11.75 -36.82 -5.77
CA LEU A 123 11.46 -37.70 -4.64
C LEU A 123 9.96 -37.83 -4.39
N TYR A 124 9.25 -36.69 -4.29
CA TYR A 124 7.81 -36.69 -4.06
C TYR A 124 7.03 -37.22 -5.26
N GLY A 125 7.51 -37.00 -6.49
CA GLY A 125 6.97 -37.63 -7.68
C GLY A 125 7.05 -39.16 -7.65
N CYS A 126 8.17 -39.72 -7.22
CA CYS A 126 8.34 -41.17 -7.08
C CYS A 126 7.42 -41.75 -5.99
N ILE A 127 7.29 -41.08 -4.84
CA ILE A 127 6.39 -41.51 -3.76
C ILE A 127 4.93 -41.54 -4.26
N LEU A 128 4.49 -40.48 -4.93
CA LEU A 128 3.14 -40.41 -5.48
C LEU A 128 2.90 -41.47 -6.56
N PHE A 129 3.91 -41.72 -7.40
CA PHE A 129 3.84 -42.76 -8.43
C PHE A 129 3.61 -44.14 -7.83
N VAL A 130 4.39 -44.52 -6.80
CA VAL A 130 4.22 -45.81 -6.11
C VAL A 130 2.83 -45.90 -5.48
N MET A 131 2.35 -44.82 -4.85
CA MET A 131 1.01 -44.81 -4.22
C MET A 131 -0.13 -44.97 -5.23
N GLU A 132 -0.08 -44.23 -6.34
CA GLU A 132 -1.14 -44.25 -7.35
C GLU A 132 -1.07 -45.47 -8.27
N MET A 133 0.12 -45.93 -8.66
CA MET A 133 0.29 -47.06 -9.58
C MET A 133 0.28 -48.42 -8.88
N VAL A 134 0.85 -48.53 -7.67
CA VAL A 134 0.98 -49.84 -7.00
C VAL A 134 -0.15 -50.03 -6.00
N VAL A 135 -0.24 -49.15 -5.01
CA VAL A 135 -1.17 -49.36 -3.88
C VAL A 135 -2.62 -49.19 -4.34
N ARG A 136 -2.96 -48.11 -5.03
CA ARG A 136 -4.34 -47.86 -5.47
C ARG A 136 -4.84 -48.79 -6.57
N LEU A 137 -4.00 -49.21 -7.52
CA LEU A 137 -4.42 -50.15 -8.57
C LEU A 137 -4.59 -51.59 -8.06
N SER A 138 -3.89 -51.96 -6.98
CA SER A 138 -4.04 -53.28 -6.36
C SER A 138 -5.33 -53.43 -5.55
N GLN A 139 -5.84 -52.33 -4.96
CA GLN A 139 -7.02 -52.37 -4.09
C GLN A 139 -8.28 -52.96 -4.76
N PRO A 140 -8.66 -52.61 -6.00
CA PRO A 140 -9.77 -53.24 -6.69
C PRO A 140 -9.64 -54.77 -6.84
N LEU A 141 -8.42 -55.29 -7.06
CA LEU A 141 -8.19 -56.73 -7.22
C LEU A 141 -8.48 -57.49 -5.92
N PHE A 142 -8.05 -56.94 -4.78
CA PHE A 142 -8.38 -57.49 -3.47
C PHE A 142 -9.89 -57.53 -3.23
N VAL A 143 -10.61 -56.46 -3.61
CA VAL A 143 -12.07 -56.39 -3.49
C VAL A 143 -12.74 -57.42 -4.39
N GLY A 144 -12.29 -57.56 -5.65
CA GLY A 144 -12.84 -58.55 -6.59
C GLY A 144 -12.71 -59.98 -6.08
N LEU A 145 -11.51 -60.39 -5.65
CA LEU A 145 -11.28 -61.74 -5.11
C LEU A 145 -12.04 -61.99 -3.80
N TYR A 146 -12.18 -60.96 -2.96
CA TYR A 146 -12.97 -61.06 -1.74
C TYR A 146 -14.46 -61.28 -2.04
N ILE A 147 -15.01 -60.61 -3.05
CA ILE A 147 -16.41 -60.82 -3.48
C ILE A 147 -16.59 -62.22 -4.10
N ARG A 148 -15.60 -62.69 -4.88
CA ARG A 148 -15.63 -64.01 -5.52
C ARG A 148 -15.76 -65.16 -4.52
N TYR A 149 -15.25 -65.02 -3.30
CA TYR A 149 -15.46 -66.00 -2.22
C TYR A 149 -16.94 -66.27 -1.94
N PHE A 150 -17.78 -65.23 -1.96
CA PHE A 150 -19.22 -65.30 -1.69
C PHE A 150 -20.06 -65.67 -2.91
N ASN A 151 -19.44 -65.86 -4.09
CA ASN A 151 -20.17 -66.29 -5.28
C ASN A 151 -20.73 -67.72 -5.06
N PRO A 152 -22.02 -67.98 -5.31
CA PRO A 152 -22.63 -69.31 -5.15
C PRO A 152 -21.85 -70.43 -5.85
N GLU A 153 -21.29 -70.17 -7.04
CA GLU A 153 -20.47 -71.16 -7.76
C GLU A 153 -19.21 -71.55 -6.98
N ASN A 154 -18.57 -70.60 -6.31
CA ASN A 154 -17.38 -70.86 -5.50
C ASN A 154 -17.71 -71.69 -4.26
N LEU A 155 -18.82 -71.38 -3.59
CA LEU A 155 -19.29 -72.14 -2.43
C LEU A 155 -19.63 -73.58 -2.80
N GLN A 156 -20.32 -73.80 -3.93
CA GLN A 156 -20.62 -75.14 -4.44
C GLN A 156 -19.36 -75.93 -4.83
N ARG A 157 -18.31 -75.27 -5.33
CA ARG A 157 -17.02 -75.92 -5.63
C ARG A 157 -16.25 -76.32 -4.37
N LEU A 158 -16.33 -75.51 -3.30
CA LEU A 158 -15.78 -75.87 -2.00
C LEU A 158 -16.49 -77.09 -1.40
N GLU A 159 -17.83 -77.13 -1.49
CA GLU A 159 -18.65 -78.24 -0.99
C GLU A 159 -18.42 -79.55 -1.78
N ARG A 160 -18.17 -79.45 -3.10
CA ARG A 160 -17.82 -80.59 -3.96
C ARG A 160 -16.41 -81.14 -3.75
N GLY A 161 -15.54 -80.41 -3.03
CA GLY A 161 -14.16 -80.82 -2.80
C GLY A 161 -13.25 -80.70 -4.02
N ASP A 162 -13.49 -79.72 -4.90
CA ASP A 162 -12.66 -79.48 -6.09
C ASP A 162 -11.16 -79.30 -5.71
N PRO A 163 -10.21 -79.78 -6.53
CA PRO A 163 -8.79 -79.79 -6.21
C PRO A 163 -8.25 -78.38 -5.96
N ILE A 164 -7.60 -78.22 -4.80
CA ILE A 164 -7.11 -76.92 -4.33
C ILE A 164 -5.64 -76.78 -4.70
N TYR A 165 -5.39 -76.06 -5.80
CA TYR A 165 -4.05 -75.54 -6.09
C TYR A 165 -3.73 -74.45 -5.07
N GLN A 166 -2.53 -74.51 -4.44
CA GLN A 166 -2.04 -73.52 -3.47
C GLN A 166 -1.00 -72.59 -4.12
N PRO A 167 -1.39 -71.64 -5.01
CA PRO A 167 -0.51 -70.50 -5.27
C PRO A 167 -0.34 -69.71 -3.97
N THR A 168 0.80 -69.03 -3.79
CA THR A 168 0.92 -68.08 -2.69
C THR A 168 -0.21 -67.03 -2.77
N TYR A 169 -0.68 -66.52 -1.64
CA TYR A 169 -1.79 -65.55 -1.63
C TYR A 169 -1.55 -64.33 -2.52
N ILE A 170 -0.29 -63.94 -2.73
CA ILE A 170 0.11 -62.87 -3.65
C ILE A 170 0.07 -63.33 -5.12
N ALA A 171 0.53 -64.55 -5.43
CA ALA A 171 0.40 -65.11 -6.77
C ALA A 171 -1.06 -65.17 -7.22
N ARG A 172 -1.99 -65.36 -6.27
CA ARG A 172 -3.43 -65.32 -6.51
C ARG A 172 -3.95 -63.99 -7.06
N LEU A 173 -3.34 -62.87 -6.66
CA LEU A 173 -3.67 -61.54 -7.20
C LEU A 173 -3.17 -61.38 -8.64
N TRP A 174 -1.97 -61.88 -8.93
CA TRP A 174 -1.41 -61.85 -10.29
C TRP A 174 -2.17 -62.76 -11.25
N SER A 175 -2.72 -63.86 -10.74
CA SER A 175 -3.48 -64.83 -11.50
C SER A 175 -5.00 -64.62 -11.44
N TYR A 176 -5.45 -63.41 -11.11
CA TYR A 176 -6.88 -63.04 -10.98
C TYR A 176 -7.75 -63.54 -12.15
N TRP A 177 -7.28 -63.29 -13.37
CA TRP A 177 -8.00 -63.59 -14.61
C TRP A 177 -7.87 -65.03 -15.10
N THR A 178 -7.10 -65.88 -14.40
CA THR A 178 -7.01 -67.30 -14.74
C THR A 178 -8.04 -68.11 -13.93
N PRO A 179 -8.79 -69.04 -14.55
CA PRO A 179 -9.64 -69.95 -13.80
C PRO A 179 -8.77 -70.86 -12.92
N GLN A 180 -8.92 -70.75 -11.61
CA GLN A 180 -8.15 -71.52 -10.62
C GLN A 180 -9.09 -72.16 -9.58
N SER A 181 -8.49 -72.90 -8.63
CA SER A 181 -9.13 -73.57 -7.48
C SER A 181 -10.17 -72.71 -6.75
N PRO A 182 -11.14 -73.29 -6.05
CA PRO A 182 -12.08 -72.49 -5.25
C PRO A 182 -11.35 -71.66 -4.17
N ILE A 183 -11.83 -70.45 -3.90
CA ILE A 183 -11.24 -69.52 -2.91
C ILE A 183 -11.59 -69.99 -1.50
N GLN A 184 -10.57 -70.16 -0.66
CA GLN A 184 -10.77 -70.59 0.73
C GLN A 184 -11.10 -69.41 1.66
N LYS A 185 -11.65 -69.75 2.84
CA LYS A 185 -11.94 -68.75 3.89
C LYS A 185 -10.70 -68.02 4.40
N THR A 186 -9.56 -68.71 4.49
CA THR A 186 -8.26 -68.13 4.89
C THR A 186 -7.74 -67.13 3.86
N GLU A 187 -7.88 -67.45 2.58
CA GLU A 187 -7.56 -66.54 1.48
C GLU A 187 -8.47 -65.30 1.49
N ALA A 188 -9.77 -65.48 1.75
CA ALA A 188 -10.69 -64.35 1.88
C ALA A 188 -10.29 -63.40 3.03
N TYR A 189 -9.84 -63.91 4.18
CA TYR A 189 -9.30 -63.08 5.26
C TYR A 189 -8.01 -62.35 4.85
N PHE A 190 -7.12 -63.01 4.10
CA PHE A 190 -5.94 -62.34 3.55
C PHE A 190 -6.35 -61.18 2.62
N MET A 191 -7.31 -61.39 1.72
CA MET A 191 -7.78 -60.34 0.82
C MET A 191 -8.42 -59.18 1.58
N ALA A 192 -9.25 -59.45 2.60
CA ALA A 192 -9.81 -58.43 3.47
C ALA A 192 -8.74 -57.62 4.21
N SER A 193 -7.70 -58.30 4.73
CA SER A 193 -6.55 -57.63 5.35
C SER A 193 -5.77 -56.76 4.35
N GLY A 194 -5.65 -57.20 3.10
CA GLY A 194 -5.07 -56.43 2.00
C GLY A 194 -5.83 -55.14 1.70
N ILE A 195 -7.17 -55.18 1.66
CA ILE A 195 -8.01 -53.98 1.46
C ILE A 195 -7.75 -52.95 2.57
N ILE A 196 -7.73 -53.40 3.83
CA ILE A 196 -7.48 -52.53 5.00
C ILE A 196 -6.06 -51.95 4.93
N LEU A 197 -5.06 -52.78 4.62
CA LEU A 197 -3.67 -52.36 4.53
C LEU A 197 -3.44 -51.35 3.39
N CYS A 198 -3.96 -51.60 2.19
CA CYS A 198 -3.91 -50.66 1.08
C CYS A 198 -4.55 -49.32 1.44
N SER A 199 -5.72 -49.35 2.10
CA SER A 199 -6.42 -48.13 2.53
C SER A 199 -5.61 -47.36 3.58
N ALA A 200 -5.05 -48.06 4.57
CA ALA A 200 -4.21 -47.45 5.61
C ALA A 200 -2.93 -46.85 5.03
N LEU A 201 -2.26 -47.56 4.11
CA LEU A 201 -1.04 -47.09 3.44
C LEU A 201 -1.32 -45.82 2.63
N VAL A 202 -2.42 -45.76 1.86
CA VAL A 202 -2.80 -44.56 1.11
C VAL A 202 -2.98 -43.38 2.05
N ILE A 203 -3.72 -43.53 3.15
CA ILE A 203 -3.99 -42.43 4.10
C ILE A 203 -2.69 -41.99 4.80
N CYS A 204 -1.92 -42.94 5.35
CA CYS A 204 -0.72 -42.65 6.12
C CYS A 204 0.39 -42.01 5.29
N THR A 205 0.38 -42.16 3.97
CA THR A 205 1.40 -41.60 3.08
C THR A 205 0.94 -40.37 2.33
N PHE A 206 -0.32 -40.33 1.88
CA PHE A 206 -0.84 -39.20 1.10
C PHE A 206 -0.85 -37.88 1.89
N HIS A 207 -1.25 -37.89 3.17
CA HIS A 207 -1.31 -36.66 3.96
C HIS A 207 0.09 -36.09 4.29
N PRO A 208 1.08 -36.90 4.75
CA PRO A 208 2.46 -36.43 4.86
C PRO A 208 3.06 -35.96 3.53
N PHE A 209 2.82 -36.70 2.44
CA PHE A 209 3.21 -36.29 1.09
C PHE A 209 2.66 -34.90 0.74
N ALA A 210 1.34 -34.70 0.91
CA ALA A 210 0.69 -33.44 0.57
C ALA A 210 1.27 -32.27 1.38
N MET A 211 1.54 -32.47 2.67
CA MET A 211 2.14 -31.43 3.54
C MET A 211 3.59 -31.11 3.18
N GLU A 212 4.40 -32.10 2.79
CA GLU A 212 5.76 -31.83 2.35
C GLU A 212 5.81 -31.16 0.97
N VAL A 213 4.92 -31.52 0.05
CA VAL A 213 4.80 -30.83 -1.25
C VAL A 213 4.32 -29.39 -1.07
N LEU A 214 3.41 -29.13 -0.13
CA LEU A 214 3.02 -27.77 0.27
C LEU A 214 4.21 -26.98 0.85
N HIS A 215 5.08 -27.62 1.65
CA HIS A 215 6.31 -26.98 2.12
C HIS A 215 7.24 -26.62 0.95
N VAL A 216 7.41 -27.51 -0.04
CA VAL A 216 8.21 -27.23 -1.23
C VAL A 216 7.63 -26.04 -2.01
N GLY A 217 6.32 -25.98 -2.21
CA GLY A 217 5.64 -24.84 -2.83
C GLY A 217 5.89 -23.52 -2.08
N MET A 218 5.74 -23.55 -0.76
CA MET A 218 6.06 -22.40 0.10
C MET A 218 7.53 -21.99 0.00
N GLN A 219 8.47 -22.95 -0.04
CA GLN A 219 9.90 -22.68 -0.18
C GLN A 219 10.23 -22.04 -1.53
N MET A 220 9.61 -22.51 -2.63
CA MET A 220 9.69 -21.86 -3.94
C MET A 220 9.23 -20.41 -3.85
N ARG A 221 8.10 -20.16 -3.17
CA ARG A 221 7.58 -18.81 -2.97
C ARG A 221 8.55 -17.92 -2.21
N VAL A 222 9.02 -18.36 -1.05
CA VAL A 222 9.96 -17.58 -0.22
C VAL A 222 11.26 -17.29 -0.96
N ALA A 223 11.80 -18.26 -1.71
CA ALA A 223 13.01 -18.08 -2.52
C ALA A 223 12.82 -17.01 -3.61
N CYS A 224 11.73 -17.09 -4.37
CA CYS A 224 11.40 -16.13 -5.42
C CYS A 224 11.14 -14.72 -4.85
N CYS A 225 10.40 -14.60 -3.74
CA CYS A 225 10.18 -13.31 -3.06
C CYS A 225 11.50 -12.67 -2.63
N SER A 226 12.43 -13.45 -2.05
CA SER A 226 13.74 -12.95 -1.69
C SER A 226 14.54 -12.49 -2.91
N LEU A 227 14.44 -13.18 -4.04
CA LEU A 227 15.15 -12.83 -5.27
C LEU A 227 14.58 -11.54 -5.89
N ILE A 228 13.24 -11.44 -5.99
CA ILE A 228 12.54 -10.26 -6.50
C ILE A 228 12.84 -9.04 -5.65
N TYR A 229 12.81 -9.17 -4.31
CA TYR A 229 13.13 -8.08 -3.41
C TYR A 229 14.57 -7.58 -3.58
N ARG A 230 15.55 -8.49 -3.68
CA ARG A 230 16.96 -8.14 -3.95
C ARG A 230 17.13 -7.44 -5.30
N LYS A 231 16.39 -7.86 -6.33
CA LYS A 231 16.38 -7.22 -7.64
C LYS A 231 15.77 -5.83 -7.59
N ALA A 232 14.63 -5.67 -6.92
CA ALA A 232 13.92 -4.39 -6.80
C ALA A 232 14.79 -3.27 -6.21
N LEU A 233 15.71 -3.62 -5.30
CA LEU A 233 16.68 -2.68 -4.71
C LEU A 233 17.81 -2.24 -5.65
N ARG A 234 17.92 -2.81 -6.86
CA ARG A 234 19.00 -2.57 -7.82
C ARG A 234 18.52 -2.11 -9.19
N ILE A 235 17.21 -1.96 -9.42
CA ILE A 235 16.70 -1.58 -10.74
C ILE A 235 17.02 -0.11 -11.03
N LYS A 236 17.45 0.19 -12.27
CA LYS A 236 17.75 1.57 -12.70
C LYS A 236 16.52 2.48 -12.65
N LEU A 237 16.70 3.70 -12.12
CA LEU A 237 15.67 4.75 -12.05
C LEU A 237 15.16 5.20 -13.43
N THR A 238 15.96 5.05 -14.48
CA THR A 238 15.61 5.36 -15.87
C THR A 238 14.75 4.27 -16.53
N SER A 239 14.96 3.00 -16.19
CA SER A 239 14.08 1.89 -16.59
C SER A 239 12.76 1.88 -15.82
N LEU A 240 12.63 2.73 -14.80
CA LEU A 240 11.59 2.69 -13.78
C LEU A 240 10.25 3.26 -14.26
N GLY A 241 10.22 4.06 -15.33
CA GLY A 241 9.04 4.36 -16.17
C GLY A 241 7.69 4.64 -15.47
N GLY A 242 7.71 5.01 -14.19
CA GLY A 242 6.55 5.14 -13.31
C GLY A 242 5.87 3.85 -12.81
N GLN A 243 6.24 2.62 -13.24
CA GLN A 243 5.41 1.42 -12.99
C GLN A 243 6.07 0.25 -12.23
N THR A 244 7.38 0.22 -12.02
CA THR A 244 8.05 -1.03 -11.59
C THR A 244 7.94 -1.37 -10.09
N VAL A 245 7.82 -0.40 -9.18
CA VAL A 245 7.62 -0.70 -7.73
C VAL A 245 6.28 -1.39 -7.50
N GLY A 246 5.21 -0.89 -8.14
CA GLY A 246 3.91 -1.55 -8.12
C GLY A 246 3.95 -2.94 -8.76
N ASN A 247 4.69 -3.10 -9.86
CA ASN A 247 4.89 -4.40 -10.49
C ASN A 247 5.65 -5.38 -9.59
N ALA A 248 6.70 -4.96 -8.89
CA ALA A 248 7.45 -5.80 -7.96
C ALA A 248 6.58 -6.27 -6.79
N VAL A 249 5.81 -5.35 -6.19
CA VAL A 249 4.83 -5.68 -5.14
C VAL A 249 3.79 -6.67 -5.65
N ASN A 250 3.25 -6.45 -6.85
CA ASN A 250 2.27 -7.34 -7.47
C ASN A 250 2.84 -8.75 -7.73
N LEU A 251 4.10 -8.84 -8.21
CA LEU A 251 4.78 -10.11 -8.38
C LEU A 251 4.88 -10.85 -7.03
N MET A 252 5.35 -10.16 -5.98
CA MET A 252 5.49 -10.74 -4.63
C MET A 252 4.15 -11.12 -3.99
N SER A 253 3.06 -10.41 -4.29
CA SER A 253 1.75 -10.62 -3.66
C SER A 253 0.84 -11.59 -4.42
N ASN A 254 0.95 -11.70 -5.75
CA ASN A 254 0.00 -12.47 -6.57
C ASN A 254 0.65 -13.61 -7.36
N ASP A 255 1.74 -13.32 -8.08
CA ASP A 255 2.36 -14.30 -8.99
C ASP A 255 3.07 -15.40 -8.20
N VAL A 256 3.82 -15.05 -7.16
CA VAL A 256 4.58 -16.04 -6.39
C VAL A 256 3.65 -16.97 -5.57
N ASN A 257 2.45 -16.52 -5.19
CA ASN A 257 1.46 -17.37 -4.50
C ASN A 257 0.94 -18.56 -5.36
N ARG A 258 1.12 -18.53 -6.68
CA ARG A 258 0.77 -19.67 -7.56
C ARG A 258 1.65 -20.90 -7.27
N PHE A 259 2.84 -20.71 -6.72
CA PHE A 259 3.76 -21.80 -6.39
C PHE A 259 3.34 -22.64 -5.19
N ASP A 260 2.43 -22.16 -4.34
CA ASP A 260 2.00 -22.92 -3.16
C ASP A 260 1.23 -24.20 -3.55
N MET A 261 0.38 -24.12 -4.57
CA MET A 261 -0.51 -25.21 -4.96
C MET A 261 -0.05 -25.98 -6.21
N ALA A 262 0.65 -25.33 -7.14
CA ALA A 262 1.04 -25.95 -8.41
C ALA A 262 1.85 -27.27 -8.25
N PRO A 263 2.81 -27.40 -7.30
CA PRO A 263 3.56 -28.64 -7.10
C PRO A 263 2.71 -29.85 -6.72
N ILE A 264 1.58 -29.66 -6.02
CA ILE A 264 0.66 -30.77 -5.66
C ILE A 264 0.10 -31.44 -6.90
N PHE A 265 -0.26 -30.64 -7.91
CA PHE A 265 -0.92 -31.15 -9.11
C PHE A 265 0.05 -31.50 -10.25
N LEU A 266 1.30 -31.05 -10.17
CA LEU A 266 2.32 -31.24 -11.21
C LEU A 266 2.48 -32.71 -11.63
N HIS A 267 2.57 -33.62 -10.66
CA HIS A 267 2.84 -35.02 -10.95
C HIS A 267 1.63 -35.78 -11.52
N TYR A 268 0.40 -35.31 -11.28
CA TYR A 268 -0.78 -35.92 -11.88
C TYR A 268 -0.85 -35.73 -13.41
N LEU A 269 -0.12 -34.76 -13.97
CA LEU A 269 -0.06 -34.54 -15.42
C LEU A 269 0.49 -35.74 -16.18
N TRP A 270 1.41 -36.51 -15.58
CA TRP A 270 1.99 -37.70 -16.20
C TRP A 270 1.52 -38.99 -15.54
N ILE A 271 1.20 -38.97 -14.23
CA ILE A 271 0.67 -40.14 -13.52
C ILE A 271 -0.74 -40.51 -14.01
N ALA A 272 -1.63 -39.53 -14.20
CA ALA A 272 -3.04 -39.83 -14.55
C ALA A 272 -3.18 -40.52 -15.93
N PRO A 273 -2.50 -40.07 -17.01
CA PRO A 273 -2.52 -40.80 -18.28
C PRO A 273 -1.96 -42.22 -18.19
N LEU A 274 -0.86 -42.43 -17.44
CA LEU A 274 -0.30 -43.77 -17.23
C LEU A 274 -1.27 -44.66 -16.44
N GLN A 275 -1.91 -44.13 -15.40
CA GLN A 275 -2.92 -44.85 -14.64
C GLN A 275 -4.11 -45.26 -15.50
N ALA A 276 -4.57 -44.36 -16.39
CA ALA A 276 -5.68 -44.64 -17.30
C ALA A 276 -5.33 -45.79 -18.25
N ILE A 277 -4.11 -45.84 -18.78
CA ILE A 277 -3.64 -46.94 -19.65
C ILE A 277 -3.64 -48.27 -18.89
N CYS A 278 -3.12 -48.29 -17.65
CA CYS A 278 -3.14 -49.50 -16.82
C CYS A 278 -4.56 -49.96 -16.48
N ILE A 279 -5.47 -49.02 -16.18
CA ILE A 279 -6.88 -49.33 -15.90
C ILE A 279 -7.58 -49.88 -17.14
N VAL A 280 -7.35 -49.31 -18.33
CA VAL A 280 -7.88 -49.85 -19.60
C VAL A 280 -7.42 -51.30 -19.78
N TYR A 281 -6.14 -51.58 -19.52
CA TYR A 281 -5.61 -52.94 -19.61
C TYR A 281 -6.34 -53.90 -18.65
N PHE A 282 -6.46 -53.56 -17.37
CA PHE A 282 -7.14 -54.42 -16.38
C PHE A 282 -8.63 -54.60 -16.68
N LEU A 283 -9.33 -53.54 -17.10
CA LEU A 283 -10.72 -53.63 -17.51
C LEU A 283 -10.89 -54.47 -18.78
N SER A 284 -9.94 -54.40 -19.73
CA SER A 284 -10.00 -55.21 -20.97
C SER A 284 -9.85 -56.71 -20.70
N LYS A 285 -9.16 -57.07 -19.61
CA LYS A 285 -9.06 -58.46 -19.16
C LYS A 285 -10.34 -58.98 -18.52
N GLU A 286 -11.13 -58.10 -17.90
CA GLU A 286 -12.39 -58.47 -17.23
C GLU A 286 -13.61 -58.43 -18.15
N VAL A 287 -13.76 -57.35 -18.93
CA VAL A 287 -14.97 -57.02 -19.70
C VAL A 287 -14.68 -56.97 -21.21
N GLY A 288 -13.51 -57.44 -21.64
CA GLY A 288 -13.17 -57.51 -23.06
C GLY A 288 -13.20 -56.15 -23.78
N LYS A 289 -13.84 -56.11 -24.95
CA LYS A 289 -13.91 -54.91 -25.81
C LYS A 289 -14.73 -53.78 -25.21
N SER A 290 -15.69 -54.09 -24.34
CA SER A 290 -16.59 -53.13 -23.68
C SER A 290 -15.85 -52.13 -22.76
N ALA A 291 -14.66 -52.51 -22.27
CA ALA A 291 -13.78 -51.62 -21.50
C ALA A 291 -13.32 -50.39 -22.32
N PHE A 292 -13.03 -50.59 -23.61
CA PHE A 292 -12.57 -49.50 -24.47
C PHE A 292 -13.68 -48.49 -24.75
N LEU A 293 -14.94 -48.94 -24.87
CA LEU A 293 -16.08 -48.06 -25.12
C LEU A 293 -16.34 -47.09 -23.96
N GLY A 294 -16.35 -47.58 -22.72
CA GLY A 294 -16.54 -46.70 -21.55
C GLY A 294 -15.33 -45.80 -21.28
N MET A 295 -14.11 -46.27 -21.57
CA MET A 295 -12.90 -45.44 -21.47
C MET A 295 -12.83 -44.36 -22.56
N LEU A 296 -13.30 -44.66 -23.77
CA LEU A 296 -13.45 -43.69 -24.86
C LEU A 296 -14.44 -42.58 -24.47
N ALA A 297 -15.56 -42.93 -23.83
CA ALA A 297 -16.52 -41.94 -23.33
C ALA A 297 -15.89 -40.95 -22.33
N ILE A 298 -15.02 -41.42 -21.44
CA ILE A 298 -14.25 -40.53 -20.53
C ILE A 298 -13.24 -39.70 -21.32
N ALA A 299 -12.50 -40.31 -22.23
CA ALA A 299 -11.49 -39.64 -23.04
C ALA A 299 -12.06 -38.49 -23.88
N ILE A 300 -13.33 -38.58 -24.33
CA ILE A 300 -14.02 -37.50 -25.04
C ILE A 300 -14.39 -36.33 -24.09
N VAL A 301 -14.77 -36.62 -22.85
CA VAL A 301 -15.22 -35.59 -21.89
C VAL A 301 -14.05 -34.83 -21.25
N VAL A 302 -12.88 -35.45 -21.07
CA VAL A 302 -11.72 -34.81 -20.43
C VAL A 302 -11.24 -33.55 -21.19
N PRO A 303 -11.05 -33.55 -22.53
CA PRO A 303 -10.72 -32.34 -23.29
C PRO A 303 -11.73 -31.21 -23.11
N VAL A 304 -13.03 -31.54 -23.02
CA VAL A 304 -14.10 -30.57 -22.75
C VAL A 304 -13.93 -29.96 -21.36
N GLN A 305 -13.63 -30.77 -20.33
CA GLN A 305 -13.32 -30.29 -18.98
C GLN A 305 -12.07 -29.37 -18.97
N VAL A 306 -11.02 -29.72 -19.71
CA VAL A 306 -9.80 -28.90 -19.84
C VAL A 306 -10.13 -27.55 -20.50
N CYS A 307 -10.93 -27.54 -21.57
CA CYS A 307 -11.40 -26.31 -22.22
C CYS A 307 -12.16 -25.40 -21.26
N PHE A 308 -13.09 -25.96 -20.47
CA PHE A 308 -13.78 -25.20 -19.41
C PHE A 308 -12.82 -24.68 -18.34
N GLY A 309 -11.80 -25.45 -17.96
CA GLY A 309 -10.75 -25.02 -17.03
C GLY A 309 -9.95 -23.81 -17.54
N ILE A 310 -9.54 -23.82 -18.82
CA ILE A 310 -8.85 -22.69 -19.46
C ILE A 310 -9.78 -21.47 -19.54
N ARG A 311 -11.05 -21.68 -19.91
CA ARG A 311 -12.07 -20.62 -19.96
C ARG A 311 -12.30 -19.99 -18.58
N LEU A 312 -12.35 -20.82 -17.53
CA LEU A 312 -12.48 -20.39 -16.14
C LEU A 312 -11.31 -19.49 -15.73
N ALA A 313 -10.07 -19.87 -16.05
CA ALA A 313 -8.88 -19.06 -15.78
C ALA A 313 -8.94 -17.70 -16.50
N SER A 314 -9.33 -17.70 -17.78
CA SER A 314 -9.51 -16.46 -18.57
C SER A 314 -10.59 -15.53 -17.99
N LEU A 315 -11.73 -16.07 -17.56
CA LEU A 315 -12.80 -15.31 -16.91
C LEU A 315 -12.36 -14.73 -15.57
N ARG A 316 -11.65 -15.50 -14.75
CA ARG A 316 -11.08 -15.02 -13.48
C ARG A 316 -10.11 -13.86 -13.69
N LYS A 317 -9.26 -13.93 -14.71
CA LYS A 317 -8.36 -12.82 -15.06
C LYS A 317 -9.14 -11.55 -15.41
N LYS A 318 -10.21 -11.66 -16.22
CA LYS A 318 -11.07 -10.53 -16.57
C LYS A 318 -11.83 -9.97 -15.35
N ALA A 319 -12.33 -10.84 -14.46
CA ALA A 319 -13.00 -10.45 -13.23
C ALA A 319 -12.04 -9.70 -12.29
N GLY A 320 -10.80 -10.20 -12.14
CA GLY A 320 -9.74 -9.55 -11.36
C GLY A 320 -9.47 -8.12 -11.84
N ALA A 321 -9.21 -7.94 -13.15
CA ALA A 321 -8.97 -6.61 -13.72
C ALA A 321 -10.13 -5.61 -13.52
N ARG A 322 -11.39 -6.08 -13.51
CA ARG A 322 -12.55 -5.23 -13.21
C ARG A 322 -12.65 -4.90 -11.71
N THR A 323 -12.31 -5.85 -10.85
CA THR A 323 -12.25 -5.66 -9.40
C THR A 323 -11.19 -4.62 -9.05
N ASP A 324 -10.00 -4.72 -9.64
CA ASP A 324 -8.90 -3.78 -9.42
C ASP A 324 -9.31 -2.35 -9.81
N ASN A 325 -9.95 -2.19 -10.97
CA ASN A 325 -10.45 -0.87 -11.39
C ASN A 325 -11.50 -0.30 -10.42
N ARG A 326 -12.42 -1.13 -9.91
CA ARG A 326 -13.42 -0.69 -8.91
C ARG A 326 -12.75 -0.28 -7.60
N VAL A 327 -11.80 -1.08 -7.10
CA VAL A 327 -11.08 -0.81 -5.86
C VAL A 327 -10.26 0.47 -5.98
N ARG A 328 -9.62 0.70 -7.13
CA ARG A 328 -8.88 1.93 -7.42
C ARG A 328 -9.77 3.17 -7.36
N GLN A 329 -10.90 3.16 -8.07
CA GLN A 329 -11.90 4.24 -8.04
C GLN A 329 -12.45 4.46 -6.63
N MET A 330 -12.72 3.38 -5.90
CA MET A 330 -13.16 3.43 -4.51
C MET A 330 -12.11 4.09 -3.61
N ASN A 331 -10.82 3.80 -3.82
CA ASN A 331 -9.73 4.44 -3.07
C ASN A 331 -9.64 5.95 -3.38
N GLU A 332 -9.77 6.37 -4.63
CA GLU A 332 -9.81 7.81 -5.01
C GLU A 332 -10.97 8.55 -4.30
N ILE A 333 -12.15 7.92 -4.27
CA ILE A 333 -13.34 8.44 -3.58
C ILE A 333 -13.10 8.53 -2.06
N ILE A 334 -12.55 7.49 -1.44
CA ILE A 334 -12.31 7.46 0.02
C ILE A 334 -11.28 8.53 0.41
N GLN A 335 -10.19 8.68 -0.34
CA GLN A 335 -9.17 9.70 -0.09
C GLN A 335 -9.74 11.11 -0.14
N SER A 336 -10.80 11.31 -0.93
CA SER A 336 -11.44 12.61 -1.15
C SER A 336 -12.80 12.76 -0.49
N MET A 337 -13.14 11.88 0.47
CA MET A 337 -14.48 11.76 1.03
C MET A 337 -15.01 13.07 1.62
N GLN A 338 -14.16 13.85 2.27
CA GLN A 338 -14.56 15.13 2.87
C GLN A 338 -15.08 16.12 1.81
N VAL A 339 -14.37 16.24 0.68
CA VAL A 339 -14.75 17.13 -0.42
C VAL A 339 -16.04 16.63 -1.09
N ILE A 340 -16.17 15.31 -1.28
CA ILE A 340 -17.41 14.70 -1.81
C ILE A 340 -18.60 15.02 -0.91
N LYS A 341 -18.43 14.93 0.41
CA LYS A 341 -19.48 15.27 1.38
C LYS A 341 -19.84 16.75 1.33
N MET A 342 -18.86 17.65 1.30
CA MET A 342 -19.11 19.10 1.18
C MET A 342 -19.85 19.45 -0.11
N TYR A 343 -19.56 18.75 -1.21
CA TYR A 343 -20.31 18.89 -2.46
C TYR A 343 -21.61 18.08 -2.51
N ALA A 344 -21.97 17.26 -1.52
CA ALA A 344 -23.13 16.37 -1.59
C ALA A 344 -23.13 15.48 -2.86
N TRP A 345 -21.96 14.93 -3.21
CA TRP A 345 -21.74 14.12 -4.42
C TRP A 345 -21.83 12.61 -4.18
N GLU A 346 -22.17 12.17 -2.96
CA GLU A 346 -22.13 10.77 -2.54
C GLU A 346 -23.00 9.87 -3.44
N ASN A 347 -24.17 10.37 -3.87
CA ASN A 347 -25.08 9.62 -4.73
C ASN A 347 -24.52 9.39 -6.14
N ALA A 348 -23.92 10.41 -6.77
CA ALA A 348 -23.31 10.27 -8.10
C ALA A 348 -22.18 9.24 -8.09
N PHE A 349 -21.30 9.31 -7.09
CA PHE A 349 -20.20 8.36 -6.94
C PHE A 349 -20.68 6.95 -6.54
N SER A 350 -21.75 6.84 -5.75
CA SER A 350 -22.39 5.56 -5.44
C SER A 350 -22.92 4.87 -6.71
N ASP A 351 -23.56 5.62 -7.62
CA ASP A 351 -24.03 5.08 -8.89
C ASP A 351 -22.89 4.69 -9.83
N LEU A 352 -21.80 5.49 -9.88
CA LEU A 352 -20.58 5.12 -10.59
C LEU A 352 -20.01 3.78 -10.10
N ILE A 353 -19.90 3.60 -8.77
CA ILE A 353 -19.44 2.34 -8.17
C ILE A 353 -20.40 1.19 -8.46
N ARG A 354 -21.71 1.44 -8.44
CA ARG A 354 -22.75 0.45 -8.77
C ARG A 354 -22.59 -0.04 -10.21
N ASP A 355 -22.30 0.83 -11.16
CA ASP A 355 -22.09 0.44 -12.56
C ASP A 355 -20.78 -0.32 -12.80
N LEU A 356 -19.71 0.07 -12.11
CA LEU A 356 -18.48 -0.73 -12.07
C LEU A 356 -18.73 -2.12 -11.47
N ARG A 357 -19.54 -2.20 -10.42
CA ARG A 357 -19.93 -3.47 -9.77
C ARG A 357 -20.77 -4.34 -10.68
N LYS A 358 -21.72 -3.79 -11.46
CA LYS A 358 -22.48 -4.55 -12.46
C LYS A 358 -21.55 -5.20 -13.50
N LYS A 359 -20.56 -4.46 -14.00
CA LYS A 359 -19.54 -4.97 -14.94
C LYS A 359 -18.70 -6.09 -14.32
N GLU A 360 -18.34 -5.97 -13.05
CA GLU A 360 -17.63 -7.00 -12.27
C GLU A 360 -18.48 -8.26 -12.09
N LEU A 361 -19.72 -8.10 -11.62
CA LEU A 361 -20.66 -9.19 -11.35
C LEU A 361 -20.95 -10.03 -12.60
N LYS A 362 -20.99 -9.42 -13.80
CA LYS A 362 -21.14 -10.16 -15.06
C LYS A 362 -20.06 -11.25 -15.22
N TYR A 363 -18.80 -10.94 -14.93
CA TYR A 363 -17.70 -11.91 -15.04
C TYR A 363 -17.66 -12.90 -13.87
N LEU A 364 -18.03 -12.47 -12.67
CA LEU A 364 -18.14 -13.36 -11.51
C LEU A 364 -19.24 -14.40 -11.71
N LEU A 365 -20.40 -13.99 -12.24
CA LEU A 365 -21.49 -14.90 -12.57
C LEU A 365 -21.07 -15.93 -13.63
N GLN A 366 -20.44 -15.47 -14.73
CA GLN A 366 -19.89 -16.38 -15.75
C GLN A 366 -18.86 -17.36 -15.17
N THR A 367 -17.99 -16.89 -14.27
CA THR A 367 -17.01 -17.73 -13.54
C THR A 367 -17.72 -18.79 -12.70
N SER A 368 -18.79 -18.41 -11.98
CA SER A 368 -19.58 -19.32 -11.15
C SER A 368 -20.30 -20.37 -11.99
N ILE A 369 -20.89 -19.98 -13.12
CA ILE A 369 -21.57 -20.89 -14.05
C ILE A 369 -20.59 -21.93 -14.62
N VAL A 370 -19.44 -21.49 -15.15
CA VAL A 370 -18.42 -22.41 -15.68
C VAL A 370 -17.89 -23.35 -14.61
N ARG A 371 -17.69 -22.85 -13.37
CA ARG A 371 -17.30 -23.69 -12.23
C ARG A 371 -18.37 -24.73 -11.90
N GLY A 372 -19.65 -24.35 -11.92
CA GLY A 372 -20.77 -25.26 -11.74
C GLY A 372 -20.77 -26.37 -12.79
N MET A 373 -20.58 -26.04 -14.07
CA MET A 373 -20.48 -27.02 -15.16
C MET A 373 -19.33 -28.01 -14.94
N ILE A 374 -18.13 -27.54 -14.56
CA ILE A 374 -16.98 -28.41 -14.26
C ILE A 374 -17.32 -29.39 -13.12
N MET A 375 -17.94 -28.90 -12.04
CA MET A 375 -18.33 -29.75 -10.91
C MET A 375 -19.38 -30.79 -11.30
N SER A 376 -20.32 -30.45 -12.18
CA SER A 376 -21.29 -31.40 -12.73
C SER A 376 -20.60 -32.52 -13.53
N PHE A 377 -19.68 -32.18 -14.43
CA PHE A 377 -18.95 -33.20 -15.20
C PHE A 377 -18.15 -34.15 -14.28
N ILE A 378 -17.51 -33.64 -13.23
CA ILE A 378 -16.80 -34.47 -12.23
C ILE A 378 -17.73 -35.55 -11.63
N MET A 379 -19.00 -35.21 -11.34
CA MET A 379 -19.96 -36.13 -10.75
C MET A 379 -20.52 -37.16 -11.73
N PHE A 380 -20.70 -36.79 -13.01
CA PHE A 380 -21.38 -37.64 -14.00
C PHE A 380 -20.45 -38.48 -14.89
N THR A 381 -19.27 -37.98 -15.26
CA THR A 381 -18.40 -38.60 -16.30
C THR A 381 -18.07 -40.06 -16.00
N THR A 382 -17.72 -40.39 -14.76
CA THR A 382 -17.34 -41.76 -14.40
C THR A 382 -18.53 -42.71 -14.28
N ARG A 383 -19.68 -42.23 -13.80
CA ARG A 383 -20.92 -43.01 -13.76
C ARG A 383 -21.41 -43.36 -15.17
N PHE A 384 -21.31 -42.40 -16.08
CA PHE A 384 -21.64 -42.61 -17.50
C PHE A 384 -20.69 -43.60 -18.17
N GLY A 385 -19.38 -43.53 -17.88
CA GLY A 385 -18.40 -44.52 -18.33
C GLY A 385 -18.71 -45.93 -17.86
N ILE A 386 -19.04 -46.11 -16.57
CA ILE A 386 -19.46 -47.41 -16.01
C ILE A 386 -20.72 -47.92 -16.73
N PHE A 387 -21.72 -47.06 -16.91
CA PHE A 387 -22.96 -47.43 -17.60
C PHE A 387 -22.69 -47.92 -19.03
N ILE A 388 -21.87 -47.22 -19.81
CA ILE A 388 -21.52 -47.63 -21.17
C ILE A 388 -20.78 -48.96 -21.17
N THR A 389 -19.81 -49.16 -20.28
CA THR A 389 -19.05 -50.42 -20.20
C THR A 389 -19.95 -51.60 -19.83
N VAL A 390 -20.81 -51.46 -18.82
CA VAL A 390 -21.71 -52.54 -18.40
C VAL A 390 -22.78 -52.80 -19.47
N MET A 391 -23.37 -51.76 -20.05
CA MET A 391 -24.38 -51.90 -21.11
C MET A 391 -23.80 -52.59 -22.35
N SER A 392 -22.64 -52.16 -22.83
CA SER A 392 -21.99 -52.79 -23.98
C SER A 392 -21.59 -54.25 -23.72
N TYR A 393 -21.26 -54.61 -22.48
CA TYR A 393 -20.97 -55.99 -22.11
C TYR A 393 -22.20 -56.89 -22.18
N VAL A 394 -23.36 -56.39 -21.74
CA VAL A 394 -24.65 -57.10 -21.83
C VAL A 394 -25.12 -57.24 -23.28
N LEU A 395 -24.93 -56.19 -24.08
CA LEU A 395 -25.29 -56.21 -25.50
C LEU A 395 -24.48 -57.21 -26.32
N ASP A 396 -23.27 -57.56 -25.86
CA ASP A 396 -22.43 -58.63 -26.43
C ASP A 396 -22.84 -60.03 -25.90
N ASP A 397 -24.06 -60.19 -25.35
CA ASP A 397 -24.63 -61.42 -24.78
C ASP A 397 -23.82 -62.06 -23.64
N ASN A 398 -23.05 -61.26 -22.88
CA ASN A 398 -22.27 -61.76 -21.75
C ASN A 398 -23.03 -61.65 -20.41
N GLU A 399 -22.83 -62.65 -19.53
CA GLU A 399 -23.41 -62.65 -18.19
C GLU A 399 -22.66 -61.73 -17.21
N ILE A 400 -23.42 -60.90 -16.51
CA ILE A 400 -22.92 -60.02 -15.45
C ILE A 400 -22.90 -60.75 -14.12
N THR A 401 -21.76 -60.69 -13.42
CA THR A 401 -21.63 -61.09 -12.01
C THR A 401 -21.40 -59.87 -11.13
N ALA A 402 -21.74 -59.98 -9.83
CA ALA A 402 -21.47 -58.92 -8.86
C ALA A 402 -19.97 -58.57 -8.81
N GLU A 403 -19.09 -59.56 -8.87
CA GLU A 403 -17.63 -59.40 -8.94
C GLU A 403 -17.21 -58.45 -10.07
N LYS A 404 -17.67 -58.70 -11.30
CA LYS A 404 -17.35 -57.87 -12.48
C LYS A 404 -17.78 -56.41 -12.27
N VAL A 405 -19.02 -56.20 -11.82
CA VAL A 405 -19.56 -54.83 -11.64
C VAL A 405 -18.82 -54.06 -10.55
N PHE A 406 -18.52 -54.72 -9.42
CA PHE A 406 -17.76 -54.08 -8.33
C PHE A 406 -16.32 -53.78 -8.72
N LEU A 407 -15.66 -54.67 -9.47
CA LEU A 407 -14.31 -54.45 -9.97
C LEU A 407 -14.26 -53.26 -10.95
N VAL A 408 -15.15 -53.25 -11.93
CA VAL A 408 -15.32 -52.14 -12.89
C VAL A 408 -15.56 -50.84 -12.14
N THR A 409 -16.55 -50.82 -11.25
CA THR A 409 -16.90 -49.62 -10.47
C THR A 409 -15.70 -49.12 -9.66
N SER A 410 -14.94 -50.02 -9.03
CA SER A 410 -13.77 -49.66 -8.23
C SER A 410 -12.66 -49.02 -9.06
N TYR A 411 -12.35 -49.56 -10.24
CA TYR A 411 -11.36 -48.95 -11.14
C TYR A 411 -11.80 -47.59 -11.68
N TYR A 412 -13.08 -47.43 -12.06
CA TYR A 412 -13.62 -46.14 -12.48
C TYR A 412 -13.60 -45.11 -11.34
N GLN A 413 -13.76 -45.52 -10.07
CA GLN A 413 -13.63 -44.63 -8.91
C GLN A 413 -12.19 -44.15 -8.70
N VAL A 414 -11.19 -45.02 -8.89
CA VAL A 414 -9.77 -44.63 -8.86
C VAL A 414 -9.48 -43.59 -9.96
N LEU A 415 -9.93 -43.87 -11.19
CA LEU A 415 -9.76 -42.97 -12.33
C LEU A 415 -10.46 -41.62 -12.15
N ARG A 416 -11.61 -41.59 -11.45
CA ARG A 416 -12.36 -40.35 -11.18
C ARG A 416 -11.46 -39.30 -10.55
N GLN A 417 -10.78 -39.65 -9.47
CA GLN A 417 -10.01 -38.68 -8.69
C GLN A 417 -8.82 -38.15 -9.48
N THR A 418 -8.07 -39.02 -10.15
CA THR A 418 -6.84 -38.63 -10.86
C THR A 418 -7.12 -37.95 -12.21
N MET A 419 -8.00 -38.52 -13.04
CA MET A 419 -8.20 -38.04 -14.41
C MET A 419 -9.30 -36.98 -14.56
N THR A 420 -10.35 -37.00 -13.74
CA THR A 420 -11.46 -36.03 -13.87
C THR A 420 -11.35 -34.83 -12.93
N VAL A 421 -10.58 -34.95 -11.83
CA VAL A 421 -10.39 -33.86 -10.86
C VAL A 421 -8.97 -33.31 -10.91
N PHE A 422 -7.96 -34.13 -10.63
CA PHE A 422 -6.59 -33.65 -10.47
C PHE A 422 -5.90 -33.30 -11.77
N PHE A 423 -6.10 -34.07 -12.84
CA PHE A 423 -5.47 -33.79 -14.14
C PHE A 423 -5.92 -32.43 -14.73
N PRO A 424 -7.22 -32.10 -14.86
CA PRO A 424 -7.64 -30.79 -15.37
C PRO A 424 -7.20 -29.63 -14.46
N GLN A 425 -7.21 -29.83 -13.13
CA GLN A 425 -6.71 -28.84 -12.18
C GLN A 425 -5.19 -28.63 -12.32
N GLY A 426 -4.42 -29.70 -12.55
CA GLY A 426 -2.99 -29.64 -12.80
C GLY A 426 -2.66 -28.87 -14.05
N VAL A 427 -3.39 -29.11 -15.15
CA VAL A 427 -3.18 -28.36 -16.40
C VAL A 427 -3.40 -26.86 -16.16
N ALA A 428 -4.49 -26.49 -15.47
CA ALA A 428 -4.79 -25.09 -15.20
C ALA A 428 -3.76 -24.42 -14.27
N LEU A 429 -3.45 -25.03 -13.11
CA LEU A 429 -2.58 -24.43 -12.10
C LEU A 429 -1.11 -24.38 -12.53
N VAL A 430 -0.62 -25.41 -13.22
CA VAL A 430 0.76 -25.42 -13.74
C VAL A 430 0.91 -24.41 -14.88
N ALA A 431 -0.10 -24.25 -15.75
CA ALA A 431 -0.09 -23.22 -16.78
C ALA A 431 -0.08 -21.81 -16.19
N GLU A 432 -0.89 -21.55 -15.15
CA GLU A 432 -0.86 -20.26 -14.43
C GLU A 432 0.51 -20.00 -13.79
N ALA A 433 1.10 -21.00 -13.12
CA ALA A 433 2.43 -20.88 -12.53
C ALA A 433 3.51 -20.60 -13.60
N PHE A 434 3.42 -21.22 -14.78
CA PHE A 434 4.36 -20.98 -15.88
C PHE A 434 4.30 -19.53 -16.39
N VAL A 435 3.11 -18.94 -16.50
CA VAL A 435 2.96 -17.52 -16.85
C VAL A 435 3.58 -16.62 -15.79
N SER A 436 3.41 -16.93 -14.51
CA SER A 436 4.04 -16.20 -13.41
C SER A 436 5.56 -16.31 -13.43
N ILE A 437 6.12 -17.49 -13.72
CA ILE A 437 7.56 -17.68 -13.89
C ILE A 437 8.10 -16.79 -15.01
N LYS A 438 7.40 -16.70 -16.15
CA LYS A 438 7.80 -15.85 -17.28
C LYS A 438 7.83 -14.36 -16.90
N ARG A 439 6.84 -13.87 -16.15
CA ARG A 439 6.82 -12.48 -15.68
C ARG A 439 7.94 -12.17 -14.70
N ILE A 440 8.23 -13.11 -13.80
CA ILE A 440 9.37 -12.98 -12.88
C ILE A 440 10.66 -12.96 -13.69
N GLU A 441 10.80 -13.80 -14.72
CA GLU A 441 11.97 -13.79 -15.62
C GLU A 441 12.13 -12.44 -16.33
N GLU A 442 11.05 -11.90 -16.92
CA GLU A 442 11.05 -10.58 -17.56
C GLU A 442 11.46 -9.47 -16.58
N PHE A 443 10.95 -9.50 -15.34
CA PHE A 443 11.35 -8.55 -14.29
C PHE A 443 12.81 -8.71 -13.89
N MET A 444 13.31 -9.94 -13.73
CA MET A 444 14.69 -10.19 -13.35
C MET A 444 15.70 -9.80 -14.44
N LEU A 445 15.28 -9.75 -15.71
CA LEU A 445 16.10 -9.33 -16.86
C LEU A 445 16.14 -7.82 -17.07
N THR A 446 15.41 -7.01 -16.27
CA THR A 446 15.51 -5.55 -16.31
C THR A 446 16.91 -5.04 -15.97
N GLU A 447 17.28 -3.87 -16.47
CA GLU A 447 18.62 -3.30 -16.23
C GLU A 447 18.83 -2.93 -14.75
N GLU A 448 20.03 -3.22 -14.23
CA GLU A 448 20.44 -2.92 -12.86
C GLU A 448 21.36 -1.70 -12.80
N THR A 449 21.30 -0.95 -11.70
CA THR A 449 22.28 0.09 -11.36
C THR A 449 23.64 -0.55 -11.06
N ASP A 450 24.72 0.10 -11.50
CA ASP A 450 26.09 -0.34 -11.19
C ASP A 450 26.47 -0.11 -9.70
N ILE A 451 25.59 0.56 -8.94
CA ILE A 451 25.78 0.90 -7.53
C ILE A 451 24.83 0.02 -6.71
N GLY A 452 25.38 -0.97 -6.02
CA GLY A 452 24.62 -1.86 -5.14
C GLY A 452 25.45 -2.37 -3.96
N ASP A 453 24.83 -2.36 -2.78
CA ASP A 453 25.36 -2.83 -1.49
C ASP A 453 25.90 -4.29 -1.59
N PRO A 454 27.08 -4.60 -1.03
CA PRO A 454 27.71 -5.91 -1.14
C PRO A 454 27.08 -6.93 -0.17
N THR A 455 26.07 -7.70 -0.60
CA THR A 455 25.75 -9.07 -0.10
C THR A 455 24.61 -9.72 -0.94
N PRO A 456 24.32 -11.04 -0.83
CA PRO A 456 25.13 -12.26 -0.92
C PRO A 456 24.98 -12.92 -2.31
N LEU A 457 24.61 -12.15 -3.32
CA LEU A 457 24.50 -12.64 -4.70
C LEU A 457 25.89 -12.88 -5.32
N ASP A 458 26.87 -12.03 -5.02
CA ASP A 458 28.26 -12.21 -5.44
C ASP A 458 29.11 -12.57 -4.21
N VAL A 459 29.46 -13.84 -4.05
CA VAL A 459 30.39 -14.29 -2.98
C VAL A 459 31.85 -14.00 -3.38
N ASN A 460 32.09 -13.70 -4.66
CA ASN A 460 33.42 -13.57 -5.25
C ASN A 460 33.72 -12.15 -5.78
N TRP A 461 32.93 -11.14 -5.40
CA TRP A 461 33.17 -9.76 -5.86
C TRP A 461 34.53 -9.20 -5.38
N LEU A 462 35.04 -9.71 -4.26
CA LEU A 462 36.39 -9.42 -3.74
C LEU A 462 37.52 -9.95 -4.65
N GLN A 463 37.23 -10.85 -5.59
CA GLN A 463 38.23 -11.54 -6.41
C GLN A 463 38.19 -11.16 -7.90
N LYS A 464 37.29 -10.26 -8.33
CA LYS A 464 37.25 -9.84 -9.74
C LYS A 464 38.26 -8.72 -9.98
N PRO A 465 39.28 -8.93 -10.83
CA PRO A 465 40.17 -7.86 -11.25
C PRO A 465 39.42 -6.85 -12.13
N ASP A 466 39.76 -5.58 -11.93
CA ASP A 466 39.24 -4.35 -12.55
C ASP A 466 38.70 -4.52 -13.98
N ARG A 467 37.38 -4.73 -14.12
CA ARG A 467 36.67 -4.72 -15.41
C ARG A 467 35.46 -3.79 -15.48
N TYR A 468 35.20 -3.01 -14.43
CA TYR A 468 34.08 -2.06 -14.39
C TYR A 468 34.59 -0.63 -14.52
N PRO A 469 33.93 0.24 -15.32
CA PRO A 469 34.31 1.64 -15.42
C PRO A 469 34.25 2.27 -14.03
N MET A 470 35.35 2.95 -13.68
CA MET A 470 35.62 3.81 -12.52
C MET A 470 34.47 3.94 -11.50
N LYS A 471 34.63 3.36 -10.30
CA LYS A 471 33.73 3.54 -9.16
C LYS A 471 33.41 5.02 -8.96
N ILE A 472 32.15 5.42 -9.20
CA ILE A 472 31.66 6.80 -9.07
C ILE A 472 31.83 7.32 -7.64
N ASN A 473 31.63 6.44 -6.65
CA ASN A 473 31.84 6.69 -5.23
C ASN A 473 32.99 5.82 -4.73
N ARG A 474 34.10 6.43 -4.30
CA ARG A 474 35.21 5.72 -3.66
C ARG A 474 35.31 6.04 -2.16
N PRO A 475 35.58 5.05 -1.30
CA PRO A 475 35.85 5.30 0.11
C PRO A 475 37.13 6.12 0.26
N LEU A 476 37.21 6.92 1.33
CA LEU A 476 38.39 7.71 1.66
C LEU A 476 39.60 6.82 1.92
N THR A 477 40.72 7.13 1.26
CA THR A 477 42.02 6.57 1.62
C THR A 477 42.66 7.42 2.72
N PRO A 478 43.49 6.84 3.61
CA PRO A 478 44.14 7.59 4.68
C PRO A 478 44.98 8.75 4.11
N GLY A 479 44.65 10.00 4.47
CA GLY A 479 45.33 11.21 4.02
C GLY A 479 44.68 11.94 2.83
N GLU A 480 43.65 11.35 2.20
CA GLU A 480 42.88 12.00 1.12
C GLU A 480 41.72 12.83 1.69
N LEU A 481 41.49 14.04 1.15
CA LEU A 481 40.36 14.87 1.54
C LEU A 481 39.09 14.48 0.77
N PRO A 482 37.90 14.51 1.41
CA PRO A 482 36.65 14.25 0.71
C PRO A 482 36.42 15.33 -0.36
N SER A 483 35.81 14.95 -1.48
CA SER A 483 35.60 15.87 -2.61
C SER A 483 34.49 15.39 -3.53
N VAL A 484 33.82 16.34 -4.19
CA VAL A 484 32.88 16.08 -5.29
C VAL A 484 33.35 16.87 -6.50
N ILE A 485 33.75 16.17 -7.56
CA ILE A 485 34.28 16.76 -8.80
C ILE A 485 33.48 16.25 -9.99
N ILE A 486 32.85 17.18 -10.71
CA ILE A 486 32.04 16.95 -11.91
C ILE A 486 32.70 17.74 -13.06
N LYS A 487 33.05 17.06 -14.15
CA LYS A 487 33.65 17.66 -15.34
C LYS A 487 32.87 17.28 -16.59
N HIS A 488 32.35 18.28 -17.30
CA HIS A 488 31.60 18.17 -18.55
C HIS A 488 30.46 17.14 -18.51
N ALA A 489 29.77 17.05 -17.37
CA ALA A 489 28.76 16.02 -17.16
C ALA A 489 27.48 16.31 -17.96
N ILE A 490 27.06 15.34 -18.75
CA ILE A 490 25.77 15.29 -19.41
C ILE A 490 25.03 14.09 -18.83
N ALA A 491 23.80 14.28 -18.37
CA ALA A 491 23.01 13.22 -17.75
C ALA A 491 21.59 13.19 -18.30
N LYS A 492 21.06 11.98 -18.45
CA LYS A 492 19.78 11.72 -19.11
C LYS A 492 18.83 11.00 -18.16
N TYR A 493 17.59 11.46 -18.07
CA TYR A 493 16.53 10.78 -17.35
C TYR A 493 15.51 10.22 -18.36
N GLY A 494 15.53 8.90 -18.59
CA GLY A 494 14.71 8.29 -19.62
C GLY A 494 15.12 8.73 -21.03
N SER A 495 14.21 9.38 -21.76
CA SER A 495 14.46 9.95 -23.10
C SER A 495 15.03 11.37 -23.06
N ASP A 496 14.91 12.08 -21.95
CA ASP A 496 15.13 13.52 -21.90
C ASP A 496 16.48 13.84 -21.24
N MET A 497 17.22 14.77 -21.82
CA MET A 497 18.44 15.28 -21.21
C MET A 497 18.08 16.20 -20.05
N CYS A 498 18.46 15.83 -18.83
CA CYS A 498 18.15 16.64 -17.64
C CYS A 498 19.29 17.57 -17.25
N LEU A 499 20.52 17.22 -17.60
CA LEU A 499 21.71 18.01 -17.28
C LEU A 499 22.59 18.15 -18.51
N HIS A 500 23.07 19.37 -18.74
CA HIS A 500 23.87 19.77 -19.88
C HIS A 500 25.20 20.37 -19.41
N ASN A 501 26.30 19.66 -19.70
CA ASN A 501 27.67 20.14 -19.55
C ASN A 501 27.96 20.77 -18.16
N ILE A 502 27.60 20.06 -17.09
CA ILE A 502 27.80 20.52 -15.72
C ILE A 502 29.26 20.41 -15.32
N ASN A 503 29.81 21.50 -14.77
CA ASN A 503 31.12 21.57 -14.14
C ASN A 503 30.96 22.03 -12.69
N LEU A 504 31.35 21.20 -11.72
CA LEU A 504 31.19 21.49 -10.30
C LEU A 504 32.33 20.88 -9.50
N GLU A 505 32.93 21.68 -8.61
CA GLU A 505 33.93 21.21 -7.65
C GLU A 505 33.52 21.66 -6.26
N VAL A 506 33.40 20.72 -5.32
CA VAL A 506 33.00 20.97 -3.94
C VAL A 506 34.02 20.34 -2.99
N TRP A 507 34.46 21.14 -2.02
CA TRP A 507 35.50 20.81 -1.05
C TRP A 507 34.98 20.93 0.38
N PRO A 508 35.60 20.25 1.37
CA PRO A 508 35.17 20.29 2.76
C PRO A 508 35.31 21.69 3.35
N GLY A 509 34.43 22.05 4.28
CA GLY A 509 34.45 23.36 4.92
C GLY A 509 33.84 24.50 4.09
N LYS A 510 33.28 24.20 2.92
CA LYS A 510 32.57 25.17 2.07
C LYS A 510 31.11 24.80 1.91
N LEU A 511 30.21 25.73 2.26
CA LEU A 511 28.79 25.63 2.01
C LEU A 511 28.48 26.00 0.54
N THR A 512 28.08 25.00 -0.25
CA THR A 512 27.64 25.20 -1.63
C THR A 512 26.11 25.26 -1.68
N ILE A 513 25.55 26.40 -2.11
CA ILE A 513 24.10 26.55 -2.31
C ILE A 513 23.75 26.47 -3.79
N VAL A 514 22.77 25.63 -4.14
CA VAL A 514 22.26 25.47 -5.50
C VAL A 514 20.86 26.10 -5.62
N ILE A 515 20.70 27.04 -6.57
CA ILE A 515 19.44 27.75 -6.84
C ILE A 515 19.02 27.63 -8.32
N GLY A 516 17.74 27.89 -8.59
CA GLY A 516 17.18 27.87 -9.94
C GLY A 516 15.66 27.66 -9.96
N PRO A 517 14.96 27.95 -11.07
CA PRO A 517 13.51 27.80 -11.19
C PRO A 517 13.06 26.34 -11.03
N VAL A 518 11.76 26.11 -10.81
CA VAL A 518 11.20 24.75 -10.73
C VAL A 518 11.45 24.02 -12.05
N GLY A 519 11.89 22.76 -12.00
CA GLY A 519 12.22 21.99 -13.20
C GLY A 519 13.62 22.23 -13.78
N SER A 520 14.47 23.06 -13.16
CA SER A 520 15.81 23.37 -13.69
C SER A 520 16.87 22.27 -13.57
N GLY A 521 16.55 21.10 -13.01
CA GLY A 521 17.48 19.96 -12.86
C GLY A 521 18.23 19.89 -11.52
N LYS A 522 17.85 20.66 -10.49
CA LYS A 522 18.52 20.67 -9.17
C LYS A 522 18.56 19.30 -8.49
N THR A 523 17.41 18.63 -8.37
CA THR A 523 17.35 17.27 -7.82
C THR A 523 18.07 16.26 -8.72
N CYS A 524 18.04 16.45 -10.05
CA CYS A 524 18.82 15.63 -10.98
C CYS A 524 20.33 15.75 -10.74
N LEU A 525 20.83 16.94 -10.38
CA LEU A 525 22.23 17.14 -10.00
C LEU A 525 22.58 16.37 -8.72
N LEU A 526 21.71 16.38 -7.70
CA LEU A 526 21.94 15.59 -6.48
C LEU A 526 21.91 14.09 -6.78
N ASN A 527 20.97 13.62 -7.59
CA ASN A 527 20.89 12.22 -8.02
C ASN A 527 22.12 11.80 -8.83
N LEU A 528 22.68 12.70 -9.63
CA LEU A 528 23.96 12.48 -10.32
C LEU A 528 25.10 12.29 -9.30
N ILE A 529 25.22 13.17 -8.30
CA ILE A 529 26.27 13.06 -7.27
C ILE A 529 26.14 11.77 -6.45
N MET A 530 24.91 11.35 -6.12
CA MET A 530 24.65 10.08 -5.43
C MET A 530 24.99 8.87 -6.31
N GLY A 531 24.93 9.03 -7.63
CA GLY A 531 25.11 7.98 -8.63
C GLY A 531 23.82 7.25 -9.01
N GLU A 532 22.66 7.75 -8.58
CA GLU A 532 21.33 7.27 -9.00
C GLU A 532 21.01 7.64 -10.46
N LEU A 533 21.63 8.72 -10.96
CA LEU A 533 21.54 9.16 -12.35
C LEU A 533 22.85 8.87 -13.08
N GLU A 534 22.80 8.12 -14.18
CA GLU A 534 23.98 7.77 -14.97
C GLU A 534 24.48 8.96 -15.81
N LEU A 535 25.80 9.06 -15.91
CA LEU A 535 26.45 9.97 -16.85
C LEU A 535 26.29 9.42 -18.27
N PHE A 536 25.75 10.25 -19.16
CA PHE A 536 25.80 10.01 -20.60
C PHE A 536 27.19 10.35 -21.17
N SER A 537 27.79 11.45 -20.69
CA SER A 537 29.13 11.89 -21.05
C SER A 537 29.74 12.72 -19.91
N GLY A 538 31.06 12.82 -19.86
CA GLY A 538 31.81 13.54 -18.81
C GLY A 538 32.37 12.64 -17.72
N LYS A 539 32.83 13.25 -16.62
CA LYS A 539 33.47 12.55 -15.49
C LYS A 539 32.89 13.03 -14.16
N LEU A 540 32.51 12.10 -13.29
CA LEU A 540 32.11 12.33 -11.91
C LEU A 540 33.06 11.56 -10.98
N ILE A 541 33.61 12.24 -9.99
CA ILE A 541 34.43 11.66 -8.93
C ILE A 541 33.85 12.13 -7.60
N THR A 542 33.35 11.18 -6.80
CA THR A 542 32.87 11.44 -5.45
C THR A 542 33.72 10.63 -4.46
N THR A 543 34.36 11.32 -3.52
CA THR A 543 35.27 10.72 -2.52
C THR A 543 34.70 10.96 -1.12
N GLY A 544 34.29 9.89 -0.44
CA GLY A 544 33.67 9.95 0.90
C GLY A 544 32.27 9.33 0.97
N THR A 545 31.73 9.21 2.18
CA THR A 545 30.38 8.70 2.43
C THR A 545 29.34 9.81 2.32
N ILE A 546 28.19 9.48 1.73
CA ILE A 546 27.11 10.43 1.43
C ILE A 546 25.94 10.24 2.39
N SER A 547 25.43 11.35 2.90
CA SER A 547 24.13 11.46 3.56
C SER A 547 23.21 12.36 2.73
N TYR A 548 21.94 11.98 2.63
CA TYR A 548 20.95 12.66 1.81
C TYR A 548 19.70 12.97 2.63
N ALA A 549 19.25 14.22 2.56
CA ALA A 549 17.95 14.66 3.02
C ALA A 549 17.11 15.01 1.79
N SER A 550 16.10 14.19 1.50
CA SER A 550 15.21 14.34 0.35
C SER A 550 14.27 15.54 0.45
N GLN A 551 13.89 16.09 -0.72
CA GLN A 551 12.91 17.17 -0.83
C GLN A 551 11.55 16.79 -0.27
N GLU A 552 11.09 15.57 -0.58
CA GLU A 552 9.95 14.97 0.10
C GLU A 552 10.44 14.13 1.26
N ALA A 553 10.21 14.59 2.49
CA ALA A 553 10.61 13.88 3.70
C ALA A 553 9.88 12.53 3.80
N TRP A 554 10.64 11.43 3.77
CA TRP A 554 10.11 10.08 3.87
C TRP A 554 10.31 9.50 5.28
N LEU A 555 9.23 9.03 5.90
CA LEU A 555 9.24 8.34 7.19
C LEU A 555 8.60 6.96 7.04
N PHE A 556 9.18 5.95 7.67
CA PHE A 556 8.61 4.61 7.72
C PHE A 556 7.77 4.42 8.99
N ALA A 557 6.84 3.47 8.96
CA ALA A 557 6.00 3.16 10.12
C ALA A 557 6.87 2.66 11.29
N GLY A 558 6.84 3.38 12.40
CA GLY A 558 7.70 3.12 13.56
C GLY A 558 7.80 4.33 14.48
N SER A 559 8.62 4.24 15.52
CA SER A 559 8.85 5.39 16.41
C SER A 559 9.63 6.51 15.71
N VAL A 560 9.45 7.75 16.18
CA VAL A 560 10.28 8.89 15.72
C VAL A 560 11.77 8.60 15.94
N ARG A 561 12.13 8.00 17.08
CA ARG A 561 13.50 7.56 17.37
C ARG A 561 14.04 6.60 16.33
N GLN A 562 13.29 5.55 15.97
CA GLN A 562 13.71 4.61 14.93
C GLN A 562 13.89 5.29 13.58
N ASN A 563 13.04 6.25 13.25
CA ASN A 563 13.17 7.03 12.02
C ASN A 563 14.45 7.87 11.97
N ILE A 564 14.88 8.45 13.10
CA ILE A 564 16.15 9.22 13.18
C ILE A 564 17.36 8.28 13.17
N LEU A 565 17.32 7.19 13.94
CA LEU A 565 18.42 6.22 14.02
C LEU A 565 18.64 5.46 12.72
N PHE A 566 17.56 5.12 12.01
CA PHE A 566 17.58 4.44 10.71
C PHE A 566 18.48 3.20 10.68
N GLY A 567 18.31 2.31 11.66
CA GLY A 567 19.09 1.08 11.79
C GLY A 567 20.50 1.24 12.38
N ARG A 568 20.90 2.47 12.74
CA ARG A 568 22.15 2.72 13.48
C ARG A 568 21.95 2.53 14.99
N GLU A 569 23.05 2.27 15.69
CA GLU A 569 23.06 2.19 17.15
C GLU A 569 22.66 3.52 17.81
N PHE A 570 22.05 3.42 18.99
CA PHE A 570 21.61 4.58 19.76
C PHE A 570 22.76 5.13 20.62
N ASP A 571 23.36 6.23 20.18
CA ASP A 571 24.35 7.02 20.90
C ASP A 571 23.64 8.20 21.57
N LEU A 572 23.51 8.16 22.90
CA LEU A 572 22.73 9.13 23.66
C LEU A 572 23.24 10.57 23.48
N ASN A 573 24.56 10.77 23.46
CA ASN A 573 25.15 12.10 23.41
C ASN A 573 24.91 12.71 22.02
N ARG A 574 25.27 11.97 20.97
CA ARG A 574 25.03 12.41 19.59
C ARG A 574 23.54 12.61 19.32
N TYR A 575 22.68 11.71 19.80
CA TYR A 575 21.25 11.83 19.59
C TYR A 575 20.70 13.11 20.23
N ARG A 576 21.13 13.45 21.44
CA ARG A 576 20.77 14.71 22.11
C ARG A 576 21.26 15.93 21.33
N ASP A 577 22.50 15.91 20.85
CA ASP A 577 23.06 17.01 20.06
C ASP A 577 22.28 17.20 18.76
N VAL A 578 22.02 16.12 18.01
CA VAL A 578 21.24 16.15 16.77
C VAL A 578 19.83 16.67 17.00
N VAL A 579 19.13 16.18 18.03
CA VAL A 579 17.78 16.64 18.40
C VAL A 579 17.77 18.13 18.74
N LYS A 580 18.81 18.60 19.43
CA LYS A 580 18.96 20.01 19.81
C LYS A 580 19.21 20.90 18.59
N VAL A 581 20.20 20.58 17.74
CA VAL A 581 20.53 21.41 16.55
C VAL A 581 19.43 21.34 15.48
N CYS A 582 18.64 20.27 15.45
CA CYS A 582 17.49 20.14 14.56
C CYS A 582 16.18 20.72 15.14
N SER A 583 16.21 21.43 16.29
CA SER A 583 15.03 22.04 16.94
C SER A 583 13.89 21.07 17.26
N LEU A 584 14.17 19.79 17.50
CA LEU A 584 13.14 18.77 17.76
C LEU A 584 12.72 18.68 19.23
N THR A 585 13.43 19.33 20.15
CA THR A 585 13.17 19.24 21.60
C THR A 585 11.74 19.64 21.98
N ARG A 586 11.22 20.73 21.39
CA ARG A 586 9.84 21.18 21.62
C ARG A 586 8.81 20.23 21.02
N ASP A 587 9.08 19.68 19.84
CA ASP A 587 8.20 18.70 19.20
C ASP A 587 8.03 17.47 20.08
N PHE A 588 9.11 16.98 20.70
CA PHE A 588 9.04 15.82 21.60
C PHE A 588 8.29 16.10 22.90
N GLN A 589 8.16 17.35 23.33
CA GLN A 589 7.33 17.69 24.50
C GLN A 589 5.84 17.67 24.16
N LEU A 590 5.47 18.01 22.92
CA LEU A 590 4.09 18.05 22.46
C LEU A 590 3.56 16.66 22.05
N LEU A 591 4.46 15.74 21.68
CA LEU A 591 4.09 14.37 21.32
C LEU A 591 3.70 13.54 22.57
N PRO A 592 2.63 12.73 22.53
CA PRO A 592 2.11 12.00 23.69
C PRO A 592 3.14 11.12 24.41
N PHE A 593 4.10 10.56 23.66
CA PHE A 593 5.18 9.70 24.18
C PHE A 593 6.57 10.20 23.75
N GLY A 594 6.69 11.49 23.43
CA GLY A 594 7.93 12.07 22.91
C GLY A 594 8.48 11.35 21.69
N ASP A 595 9.78 11.02 21.71
CA ASP A 595 10.48 10.37 20.61
C ASP A 595 10.10 8.90 20.39
N ARG A 596 9.38 8.29 21.35
CA ARG A 596 8.82 6.92 21.24
C ARG A 596 7.44 6.89 20.58
N THR A 597 6.86 8.06 20.31
CA THR A 597 5.56 8.14 19.63
C THR A 597 5.62 7.41 18.30
N ILE A 598 4.66 6.50 18.09
CA ILE A 598 4.56 5.71 16.86
C ILE A 598 3.97 6.59 15.78
N VAL A 599 4.68 6.64 14.67
CA VAL A 599 4.32 7.40 13.48
C VAL A 599 3.86 6.39 12.42
N GLY A 600 2.69 6.63 11.81
CA GLY A 600 2.16 5.79 10.74
C GLY A 600 2.98 5.85 9.44
N GLU A 601 2.58 5.08 8.42
CA GLU A 601 3.25 5.11 7.11
C GLU A 601 3.32 6.54 6.54
N ARG A 602 4.50 6.92 6.02
CA ARG A 602 4.80 8.27 5.49
C ARG A 602 4.67 9.43 6.47
N GLY A 603 4.41 9.16 7.76
CA GLY A 603 4.37 10.20 8.76
C GLY A 603 3.14 11.10 8.75
N ILE A 604 2.00 10.60 8.27
CA ILE A 604 0.75 11.38 8.11
C ILE A 604 0.30 12.09 9.40
N SER A 605 0.61 11.53 10.57
CA SER A 605 0.28 12.12 11.87
C SER A 605 1.13 13.33 12.26
N LEU A 606 2.16 13.69 11.49
CA LEU A 606 3.11 14.77 11.80
C LEU A 606 3.00 15.92 10.81
N SER A 607 3.24 17.15 11.30
CA SER A 607 3.28 18.33 10.42
C SER A 607 4.44 18.23 9.42
N GLY A 608 4.35 18.86 8.25
CA GLY A 608 5.43 18.79 7.26
C GLY A 608 6.76 19.37 7.77
N GLY A 609 6.74 20.34 8.68
CA GLY A 609 7.93 20.90 9.31
C GLY A 609 8.56 19.92 10.29
N GLN A 610 7.75 19.18 11.06
CA GLN A 610 8.25 18.08 11.89
C GLN A 610 8.87 16.97 11.04
N ARG A 611 8.20 16.58 9.95
CA ARG A 611 8.73 15.57 9.02
C ARG A 611 10.06 16.00 8.40
N ALA A 612 10.15 17.25 7.95
CA ALA A 612 11.38 17.82 7.41
C ALA A 612 12.52 17.82 8.45
N ARG A 613 12.24 18.26 9.69
CA ARG A 613 13.21 18.24 10.80
C ARG A 613 13.67 16.81 11.14
N ILE A 614 12.76 15.83 11.16
CA ILE A 614 13.11 14.43 11.42
C ILE A 614 13.94 13.86 10.26
N ASN A 615 13.61 14.19 9.00
CA ASN A 615 14.38 13.78 7.82
C ASN A 615 15.80 14.37 7.84
N LEU A 616 15.93 15.64 8.19
CA LEU A 616 17.23 16.30 8.39
C LEU A 616 17.99 15.65 9.54
N ALA A 617 17.36 15.44 10.70
CA ALA A 617 17.96 14.78 11.85
C ALA A 617 18.48 13.38 11.51
N ARG A 618 17.75 12.60 10.70
CA ARG A 618 18.20 11.30 10.17
C ARG A 618 19.49 11.46 9.35
N ALA A 619 19.51 12.41 8.43
CA ALA A 619 20.69 12.64 7.59
C ALA A 619 21.91 13.04 8.45
N VAL A 620 21.72 13.94 9.42
CA VAL A 620 22.78 14.43 10.33
C VAL A 620 23.28 13.32 11.27
N TYR A 621 22.39 12.45 11.74
CA TYR A 621 22.76 11.36 12.66
C TYR A 621 23.69 10.32 12.00
N LYS A 622 23.52 10.03 10.70
CA LYS A 622 24.20 8.96 9.93
C LYS A 622 25.75 8.97 9.97
N ARG A 623 26.40 10.08 10.36
CA ARG A 623 27.86 10.33 10.24
C ARG A 623 28.34 10.17 8.80
N SER A 624 28.52 11.28 8.10
CA SER A 624 29.00 11.25 6.71
C SER A 624 29.94 12.42 6.43
N GLU A 625 30.73 12.33 5.36
CA GLU A 625 31.61 13.42 4.93
C GLU A 625 30.90 14.38 3.96
N ILE A 626 29.91 13.88 3.21
CA ILE A 626 29.15 14.63 2.21
C ILE A 626 27.68 14.65 2.61
N TYR A 627 27.11 15.85 2.74
CA TYR A 627 25.71 16.09 3.04
C TYR A 627 25.03 16.76 1.86
N LEU A 628 24.10 16.03 1.24
CA LEU A 628 23.26 16.51 0.15
C LEU A 628 21.88 16.84 0.74
N LEU A 629 21.54 18.13 0.78
CA LEU A 629 20.35 18.63 1.42
C LEU A 629 19.41 19.21 0.36
N ASP A 630 18.39 18.46 -0.01
CA ASP A 630 17.42 18.87 -1.02
C ASP A 630 16.26 19.63 -0.37
N ASP A 631 16.40 20.95 -0.26
CA ASP A 631 15.34 21.85 0.22
C ASP A 631 14.78 21.53 1.63
N PRO A 632 15.60 21.21 2.65
CA PRO A 632 15.12 20.79 3.98
C PRO A 632 14.46 21.92 4.78
N LEU A 633 14.61 23.18 4.35
CA LEU A 633 14.13 24.37 5.05
C LEU A 633 12.75 24.84 4.55
N SER A 634 12.25 24.33 3.43
CA SER A 634 11.04 24.87 2.78
C SER A 634 9.71 24.57 3.48
N ALA A 635 9.70 23.77 4.55
CA ALA A 635 8.48 23.38 5.27
C ALA A 635 8.49 23.82 6.74
N VAL A 636 9.52 24.57 7.17
CA VAL A 636 9.71 25.02 8.55
C VAL A 636 9.61 26.53 8.59
N ASP A 637 9.02 27.11 9.63
CA ASP A 637 8.91 28.56 9.78
C ASP A 637 10.27 29.28 9.81
N ILE A 638 10.31 30.55 9.38
CA ILE A 638 11.52 31.39 9.30
C ILE A 638 12.41 31.33 10.56
N GLN A 639 11.83 31.34 11.77
CA GLN A 639 12.61 31.27 13.02
C GLN A 639 13.33 29.94 13.17
N VAL A 640 12.60 28.83 12.96
CA VAL A 640 13.20 27.49 12.98
C VAL A 640 14.16 27.31 11.81
N GLY A 641 13.81 27.77 10.61
CA GLY A 641 14.67 27.73 9.43
C GLY A 641 16.01 28.41 9.67
N SER A 642 15.99 29.62 10.25
CA SER A 642 17.20 30.36 10.64
C SER A 642 18.03 29.60 11.68
N HIS A 643 17.37 28.98 12.67
CA HIS A 643 18.07 28.14 13.65
C HIS A 643 18.74 26.92 13.00
N LEU A 644 18.02 26.20 12.13
CA LEU A 644 18.55 25.03 11.42
C LEU A 644 19.73 25.43 10.52
N PHE A 645 19.62 26.54 9.80
CA PHE A 645 20.68 27.01 8.93
C PHE A 645 21.95 27.37 9.72
N GLU A 646 21.82 28.15 10.80
CA GLU A 646 22.99 28.56 11.59
C GLU A 646 23.56 27.43 12.44
N LYS A 647 22.73 26.79 13.27
CA LYS A 647 23.20 25.81 14.25
C LYS A 647 23.49 24.45 13.64
N CYS A 648 22.68 23.99 12.69
CA CYS A 648 22.85 22.66 12.09
C CYS A 648 23.75 22.73 10.85
N ILE A 649 23.38 23.51 9.83
CA ILE A 649 24.04 23.48 8.53
C ILE A 649 25.41 24.16 8.58
N LYS A 650 25.52 25.33 9.22
CA LYS A 650 26.76 26.11 9.22
C LYS A 650 27.71 25.77 10.37
N GLU A 651 27.20 25.69 11.60
CA GLU A 651 28.04 25.38 12.78
C GLU A 651 28.31 23.87 12.88
N TYR A 652 27.27 23.04 13.02
CA TYR A 652 27.43 21.61 13.31
C TYR A 652 27.97 20.79 12.12
N LEU A 653 27.63 21.15 10.88
CA LEU A 653 28.16 20.53 9.66
C LEU A 653 29.30 21.35 9.01
N GLY A 654 29.82 22.37 9.70
CA GLY A 654 30.74 23.36 9.12
C GLY A 654 32.07 22.79 8.64
N ASP A 655 32.52 21.64 9.14
CA ASP A 655 33.76 20.97 8.71
C ASP A 655 33.54 19.95 7.57
N LYS A 656 32.29 19.78 7.11
CA LYS A 656 31.89 18.77 6.11
C LYS A 656 31.67 19.38 4.73
N ILE A 657 31.45 18.53 3.73
CA ILE A 657 30.94 18.97 2.42
C ILE A 657 29.44 19.10 2.53
N VAL A 658 28.90 20.30 2.31
CA VAL A 658 27.45 20.53 2.33
C VAL A 658 27.01 21.14 1.00
N VAL A 659 26.14 20.42 0.29
CA VAL A 659 25.44 20.91 -0.90
C VAL A 659 23.97 21.11 -0.53
N LEU A 660 23.57 22.37 -0.40
CA LEU A 660 22.22 22.77 -0.03
C LEU A 660 21.48 23.27 -1.27
N VAL A 661 20.44 22.55 -1.69
CA VAL A 661 19.43 23.09 -2.60
C VAL A 661 18.42 23.86 -1.77
N THR A 662 18.12 25.10 -2.12
CA THR A 662 17.04 25.85 -1.49
C THR A 662 16.43 26.86 -2.45
N HIS A 663 15.15 27.15 -2.26
CA HIS A 663 14.46 28.25 -2.92
C HIS A 663 14.48 29.56 -2.11
N GLN A 664 15.00 29.53 -0.88
CA GLN A 664 15.03 30.67 0.04
C GLN A 664 16.30 31.49 -0.18
N LEU A 665 16.15 32.67 -0.79
CA LEU A 665 17.30 33.45 -1.26
C LEU A 665 18.03 34.18 -0.13
N HIS A 666 17.38 34.40 1.02
CA HIS A 666 17.97 35.12 2.15
C HIS A 666 19.22 34.42 2.73
N TYR A 667 19.37 33.10 2.55
CA TYR A 667 20.57 32.36 2.98
C TYR A 667 21.78 32.53 2.06
N LEU A 668 21.59 33.02 0.83
CA LEU A 668 22.67 33.11 -0.17
C LEU A 668 23.83 34.00 0.27
N ARG A 669 23.55 35.04 1.05
CA ARG A 669 24.60 35.95 1.55
C ARG A 669 25.63 35.27 2.45
N ARG A 670 25.28 34.10 3.01
CA ARG A 670 26.11 33.34 3.94
C ARG A 670 26.71 32.08 3.31
N ALA A 671 26.51 31.88 2.00
CA ALA A 671 27.09 30.78 1.23
C ALA A 671 28.52 31.10 0.79
N ASP A 672 29.40 30.10 0.84
CA ASP A 672 30.77 30.22 0.33
C ASP A 672 30.79 30.09 -1.20
N GLN A 673 29.85 29.32 -1.76
CA GLN A 673 29.71 29.13 -3.20
C GLN A 673 28.24 29.02 -3.58
N ILE A 674 27.82 29.76 -4.61
CA ILE A 674 26.46 29.70 -5.16
C ILE A 674 26.53 29.14 -6.58
N LEU A 675 25.61 28.22 -6.91
CA LEU A 675 25.44 27.64 -8.23
C LEU A 675 24.03 27.92 -8.76
N ILE A 676 23.93 28.57 -9.92
CA ILE A 676 22.64 28.88 -10.57
C ILE A 676 22.40 27.90 -11.71
N LEU A 677 21.37 27.08 -11.56
CA LEU A 677 20.93 26.06 -12.52
C LEU A 677 19.70 26.54 -13.29
N TRP A 678 19.78 26.55 -14.62
CA TRP A 678 18.68 26.91 -15.52
C TRP A 678 18.64 25.95 -16.70
N GLU A 679 17.47 25.39 -17.01
CA GLU A 679 17.28 24.43 -18.12
C GLU A 679 18.33 23.31 -18.15
N GLY A 680 18.70 22.78 -16.98
CA GLY A 680 19.69 21.70 -16.87
C GLY A 680 21.15 22.13 -17.06
N GLY A 681 21.45 23.41 -17.32
CA GLY A 681 22.82 23.94 -17.43
C GLY A 681 23.22 24.83 -16.25
N VAL A 682 24.53 24.95 -16.00
CA VAL A 682 25.07 25.95 -15.05
C VAL A 682 25.17 27.30 -15.75
N GLN A 683 24.39 28.28 -15.30
CA GLN A 683 24.40 29.64 -15.84
C GLN A 683 25.49 30.49 -15.21
N ALA A 684 25.62 30.41 -13.89
CA ALA A 684 26.60 31.19 -13.14
C ALA A 684 27.04 30.44 -11.88
N ARG A 685 28.28 30.67 -11.48
CA ARG A 685 28.90 30.13 -10.28
C ARG A 685 29.80 31.20 -9.67
N GLY A 686 29.73 31.39 -8.35
CA GLY A 686 30.59 32.35 -7.66
C GLY A 686 30.12 32.63 -6.25
N THR A 687 30.73 33.63 -5.62
CA THR A 687 30.26 34.18 -4.34
C THR A 687 29.07 35.12 -4.55
N TYR A 688 28.32 35.42 -3.48
CA TYR A 688 27.22 36.39 -3.56
C TYR A 688 27.68 37.75 -4.09
N GLN A 689 28.88 38.20 -3.69
CA GLN A 689 29.42 39.49 -4.11
C GLN A 689 29.77 39.51 -5.60
N GLU A 690 30.35 38.43 -6.12
CA GLU A 690 30.66 38.29 -7.56
C GLU A 690 29.40 38.28 -8.42
N LEU A 691 28.40 37.48 -8.02
CA LEU A 691 27.14 37.33 -8.75
C LEU A 691 26.27 38.59 -8.69
N SER A 692 26.35 39.35 -7.59
CA SER A 692 25.64 40.63 -7.45
C SER A 692 26.15 41.72 -8.40
N LYS A 693 27.41 41.63 -8.85
CA LYS A 693 28.02 42.59 -9.79
C LYS A 693 27.72 42.27 -11.26
N THR A 694 27.27 41.07 -11.57
CA THR A 694 26.97 40.65 -12.95
C THR A 694 25.56 41.12 -13.33
N GLN A 695 25.43 42.05 -14.29
CA GLN A 695 24.11 42.40 -14.83
C GLN A 695 23.56 41.24 -15.68
N GLY A 696 22.38 40.71 -15.32
CA GLY A 696 21.75 39.59 -16.03
C GLY A 696 20.86 38.69 -15.17
N SER A 697 20.86 37.38 -15.45
CA SER A 697 19.96 36.34 -14.89
C SER A 697 19.82 36.32 -13.36
N PHE A 698 20.86 36.72 -12.60
CA PHE A 698 20.80 36.87 -11.14
C PHE A 698 19.82 37.97 -10.71
N HIS A 699 19.76 39.08 -11.45
CA HIS A 699 18.85 40.20 -11.21
C HIS A 699 17.39 39.83 -11.54
N ASN A 700 17.14 38.99 -12.55
CA ASN A 700 15.80 38.48 -12.86
C ASN A 700 15.28 37.57 -11.74
N VAL A 701 16.13 36.69 -11.20
CA VAL A 701 15.81 35.83 -10.03
C VAL A 701 15.60 36.66 -8.75
N MET A 702 16.34 37.77 -8.59
CA MET A 702 16.20 38.73 -7.48
C MET A 702 14.97 39.65 -7.62
N GLN A 703 14.53 39.99 -8.84
CA GLN A 703 13.34 40.83 -9.08
C GLN A 703 12.04 40.05 -8.94
N GLU A 704 12.00 38.78 -9.37
CA GLU A 704 10.87 37.86 -9.12
C GLU A 704 10.62 37.57 -7.63
N SER A 705 11.58 37.89 -6.75
CA SER A 705 11.58 37.55 -5.31
C SER A 705 11.36 38.73 -4.36
N THR A 706 11.06 39.94 -4.86
CA THR A 706 10.74 41.11 -4.01
C THR A 706 9.33 41.08 -3.38
N LEU A 707 8.68 39.91 -3.36
CA LEU A 707 7.42 39.66 -2.65
C LEU A 707 7.70 38.89 -1.35
N PRO A 708 7.02 39.22 -0.23
CA PRO A 708 7.31 38.68 1.10
C PRO A 708 7.29 37.15 1.14
N GLU A 709 8.39 36.57 1.65
CA GLU A 709 8.71 35.13 1.60
C GLU A 709 7.93 34.24 2.59
N GLU A 710 7.10 34.81 3.50
CA GLU A 710 6.24 34.06 4.44
C GLU A 710 5.20 33.16 3.73
N GLU A 711 5.06 33.32 2.43
CA GLU A 711 4.04 32.68 1.63
C GLU A 711 4.40 31.28 1.12
N LYS A 712 5.67 30.91 0.93
CA LYS A 712 6.01 29.64 0.24
C LYS A 712 6.03 28.40 1.15
N GLU A 713 6.20 28.57 2.45
CA GLU A 713 6.34 27.48 3.44
C GLU A 713 5.01 26.80 3.82
N SER A 714 3.90 27.55 3.85
CA SER A 714 2.57 26.98 4.10
C SER A 714 2.06 26.08 2.96
N LYS A 715 2.66 26.21 1.76
CA LYS A 715 2.18 25.68 0.48
C LYS A 715 2.59 24.20 0.19
N LYS A 716 3.59 23.64 0.89
CA LYS A 716 3.97 22.20 0.78
C LYS A 716 3.40 21.33 1.92
N LEU A 717 3.04 21.95 3.04
CA LEU A 717 2.65 21.26 4.28
C LEU A 717 1.29 20.54 4.18
N PHE A 718 0.43 20.99 3.28
CA PHE A 718 -0.99 20.65 3.27
C PHE A 718 -1.36 19.31 2.66
N ARG A 719 -0.43 18.69 1.90
CA ARG A 719 -0.64 17.46 1.12
C ARG A 719 -0.89 16.17 1.93
N GLN A 720 -1.13 16.26 3.23
CA GLN A 720 -1.29 15.09 4.11
C GLN A 720 -2.38 15.22 5.18
N LEU A 721 -3.12 16.33 5.26
CA LEU A 721 -4.27 16.41 6.17
C LEU A 721 -5.52 15.84 5.51
N SER A 722 -5.46 14.56 5.14
CA SER A 722 -6.65 13.78 4.80
C SER A 722 -6.64 12.46 5.55
N ILE A 723 -7.55 12.44 6.54
CA ILE A 723 -8.16 11.29 7.18
C ILE A 723 -7.26 10.54 8.17
N SER A 724 -7.24 11.03 9.42
CA SER A 724 -7.12 10.10 10.53
C SER A 724 -8.36 9.18 10.49
N SER A 725 -8.15 7.88 10.70
CA SER A 725 -9.24 6.91 10.87
C SER A 725 -10.25 7.33 11.95
N ALA A 726 -9.83 8.17 12.90
CA ALA A 726 -10.69 8.77 13.91
C ALA A 726 -11.72 9.77 13.33
N ALA A 727 -11.33 10.63 12.37
CA ALA A 727 -12.25 11.56 11.71
C ALA A 727 -13.28 10.84 10.82
N PHE A 728 -12.89 9.71 10.22
CA PHE A 728 -13.80 8.88 9.43
C PHE A 728 -14.84 8.18 10.32
N ASN A 729 -14.40 7.60 11.45
CA ASN A 729 -15.30 6.97 12.41
C ASN A 729 -16.25 7.99 13.06
N SER A 730 -15.77 9.20 13.39
CA SER A 730 -16.63 10.26 13.92
C SER A 730 -17.69 10.72 12.91
N MET A 731 -17.35 10.81 11.62
CA MET A 731 -18.30 11.19 10.57
C MET A 731 -19.43 10.16 10.38
N ILE A 732 -19.13 8.86 10.49
CA ILE A 732 -20.13 7.78 10.37
C ILE A 732 -21.12 7.83 11.54
N ASP A 733 -20.63 8.04 12.77
CA ASP A 733 -21.48 8.13 13.96
C ASP A 733 -22.41 9.37 13.95
N ILE A 734 -21.97 10.50 13.35
CA ILE A 734 -22.79 11.71 13.20
C ILE A 734 -23.97 11.47 12.25
N GLU A 735 -23.76 10.73 11.17
CA GLU A 735 -24.81 10.37 10.20
C GLU A 735 -25.78 9.31 10.73
N GLY A 736 -25.34 8.44 11.66
CA GLY A 736 -26.16 7.43 12.32
C GLY A 736 -27.18 7.98 13.32
N LYS A 737 -26.97 9.18 13.88
CA LYS A 737 -27.97 9.87 14.70
C LYS A 737 -29.00 10.52 13.77
N LYS A 738 -30.18 9.87 13.63
CA LYS A 738 -31.34 10.36 12.85
C LYS A 738 -31.44 11.89 12.86
N ALA A 739 -31.00 12.51 11.77
CA ALA A 739 -31.29 13.90 11.50
C ALA A 739 -32.81 14.04 11.46
N ARG A 740 -33.35 15.05 12.14
CA ARG A 740 -34.75 15.43 11.96
C ARG A 740 -34.82 15.96 10.52
N ASP A 741 -35.30 15.18 9.56
CA ASP A 741 -35.32 15.53 8.13
C ASP A 741 -36.39 16.61 7.83
N LYS A 742 -36.22 17.81 8.37
CA LYS A 742 -37.05 18.96 8.01
C LYS A 742 -36.43 19.61 6.76
N LYS A 743 -37.15 19.55 5.64
CA LYS A 743 -36.73 20.24 4.42
C LYS A 743 -36.79 21.76 4.62
N PRO A 744 -35.77 22.51 4.18
CA PRO A 744 -35.83 23.96 4.20
C PRO A 744 -36.85 24.46 3.16
N PRO A 745 -37.35 25.71 3.28
CA PRO A 745 -38.14 26.36 2.23
C PRO A 745 -37.39 26.37 0.89
N ALA A 746 -38.10 26.31 -0.24
CA ALA A 746 -37.47 26.25 -1.56
C ALA A 746 -36.57 27.47 -1.88
N SER A 747 -36.93 28.64 -1.35
CA SER A 747 -36.20 29.90 -1.48
C SER A 747 -35.04 30.06 -0.49
N TRP A 748 -34.81 29.09 0.39
CA TRP A 748 -33.72 29.14 1.36
C TRP A 748 -32.41 28.62 0.75
N PRO A 749 -31.27 29.24 1.08
CA PRO A 749 -31.12 30.49 1.80
C PRO A 749 -31.39 31.70 0.87
N ARG A 750 -32.00 32.77 1.40
CA ARG A 750 -32.41 33.99 0.66
C ARG A 750 -31.42 35.14 0.82
N TYR A 751 -30.83 35.31 1.99
CA TYR A 751 -29.95 36.45 2.31
C TYR A 751 -28.51 35.99 2.55
N GLY A 752 -28.31 34.82 3.16
CA GLY A 752 -26.99 34.29 3.48
C GLY A 752 -26.39 34.88 4.75
N ARG A 753 -27.22 35.24 5.74
CA ARG A 753 -26.77 35.62 7.10
C ARG A 753 -26.36 34.36 7.85
N ILE A 754 -25.18 34.36 8.48
CA ILE A 754 -24.65 33.22 9.26
C ILE A 754 -24.40 33.67 10.70
N GLU A 755 -24.91 32.93 11.68
CA GLU A 755 -24.80 33.27 13.09
C GLU A 755 -24.39 32.03 13.91
N TYR A 756 -23.28 32.16 14.63
CA TYR A 756 -22.76 31.18 15.59
C TYR A 756 -23.14 31.62 17.00
N ILE A 757 -23.83 30.77 17.75
CA ILE A 757 -24.31 31.01 19.12
C ILE A 757 -23.75 29.92 20.03
N ASP A 758 -22.82 30.31 20.90
CA ASP A 758 -22.12 29.46 21.86
C ASP A 758 -21.58 28.15 21.27
N VAL A 759 -20.96 28.24 20.09
CA VAL A 759 -20.57 27.04 19.34
C VAL A 759 -19.25 26.47 19.85
N SER A 760 -19.28 25.20 20.24
CA SER A 760 -18.10 24.41 20.60
C SER A 760 -18.01 23.16 19.73
N MET A 761 -16.80 22.79 19.30
CA MET A 761 -16.60 21.69 18.34
C MET A 761 -15.53 20.70 18.79
N ARG A 762 -15.81 19.40 18.58
CA ARG A 762 -14.93 18.28 18.89
C ARG A 762 -14.84 17.32 17.71
N TYR A 763 -13.65 16.78 17.42
CA TYR A 763 -13.49 15.73 16.41
C TYR A 763 -13.93 14.36 16.95
N SER A 764 -13.67 14.07 18.23
CA SER A 764 -14.13 12.87 18.94
C SER A 764 -14.83 13.25 20.24
N GLN A 765 -15.82 12.47 20.68
CA GLN A 765 -16.53 12.72 21.94
C GLN A 765 -15.60 12.67 23.18
N LEU A 766 -14.52 11.90 23.09
CA LEU A 766 -13.53 11.73 24.15
C LEU A 766 -12.41 12.79 24.13
N GLU A 767 -12.37 13.63 23.10
CA GLU A 767 -11.33 14.65 22.91
C GLU A 767 -11.77 16.03 23.43
N PRO A 768 -10.81 16.89 23.83
CA PRO A 768 -11.12 18.26 24.21
C PRO A 768 -11.65 19.08 23.03
N PRO A 769 -12.47 20.12 23.29
CA PRO A 769 -13.00 20.99 22.25
C PRO A 769 -11.90 21.80 21.57
N VAL A 770 -11.92 21.77 20.23
CA VAL A 770 -11.03 22.53 19.34
C VAL A 770 -11.55 23.95 19.15
N LEU A 771 -12.87 24.12 18.97
CA LEU A 771 -13.53 25.43 19.04
C LEU A 771 -14.24 25.56 20.37
N LYS A 772 -14.17 26.75 20.98
CA LYS A 772 -14.67 27.01 22.33
C LYS A 772 -15.54 28.26 22.34
N HIS A 773 -16.83 28.09 22.67
CA HIS A 773 -17.78 29.19 22.93
C HIS A 773 -17.77 30.30 21.87
N LEU A 774 -17.84 29.90 20.59
CA LEU A 774 -17.75 30.83 19.47
C LEU A 774 -19.07 31.58 19.29
N ASN A 775 -19.01 32.91 19.29
CA ASN A 775 -20.16 33.81 19.12
C ASN A 775 -19.86 34.84 18.02
N ILE A 776 -20.41 34.65 16.82
CA ILE A 776 -20.08 35.45 15.63
C ILE A 776 -21.32 35.64 14.77
N VAL A 777 -21.54 36.86 14.27
CA VAL A 777 -22.61 37.18 13.31
C VAL A 777 -21.99 37.71 12.01
N ILE A 778 -22.32 37.08 10.88
CA ILE A 778 -21.93 37.47 9.52
C ILE A 778 -23.17 37.91 8.76
N ASN A 779 -23.13 39.14 8.24
CA ASN A 779 -24.26 39.76 7.56
C ASN A 779 -24.36 39.30 6.08
N PRO A 780 -25.56 39.43 5.47
CA PRO A 780 -25.75 39.15 4.05
C PRO A 780 -24.78 39.93 3.15
N ARG A 781 -24.22 39.26 2.13
CA ARG A 781 -23.29 39.84 1.14
C ARG A 781 -21.97 40.35 1.71
N GLU A 782 -21.70 40.05 2.97
CA GLU A 782 -20.48 40.43 3.64
C GLU A 782 -19.33 39.50 3.23
N LYS A 783 -18.16 40.08 3.01
CA LYS A 783 -16.91 39.36 2.75
C LYS A 783 -16.09 39.32 4.03
N ILE A 784 -15.94 38.11 4.58
CA ILE A 784 -15.21 37.88 5.81
C ILE A 784 -13.87 37.22 5.51
N GLY A 785 -12.77 37.86 5.91
CA GLY A 785 -11.44 37.25 5.95
C GLY A 785 -11.21 36.54 7.28
N ILE A 786 -10.68 35.31 7.28
CA ILE A 786 -10.41 34.53 8.50
C ILE A 786 -8.91 34.27 8.59
N VAL A 787 -8.28 34.73 9.67
CA VAL A 787 -6.84 34.59 9.93
C VAL A 787 -6.54 34.03 11.31
N GLY A 788 -5.32 33.55 11.48
CA GLY A 788 -4.85 32.98 12.73
C GLY A 788 -3.68 32.03 12.49
N ARG A 789 -2.96 31.67 13.56
CA ARG A 789 -1.83 30.73 13.47
C ARG A 789 -2.29 29.34 12.98
N THR A 790 -1.35 28.54 12.50
CA THR A 790 -1.63 27.13 12.17
C THR A 790 -2.10 26.40 13.43
N GLY A 791 -3.22 25.68 13.34
CA GLY A 791 -3.85 25.04 14.51
C GLY A 791 -4.80 25.92 15.32
N ALA A 792 -5.06 27.16 14.93
CA ALA A 792 -5.98 28.07 15.65
C ALA A 792 -7.48 27.72 15.54
N GLY A 793 -7.87 26.75 14.70
CA GLY A 793 -9.26 26.32 14.52
C GLY A 793 -9.96 26.81 13.25
N LYS A 794 -9.25 27.45 12.30
CA LYS A 794 -9.84 28.03 11.06
C LYS A 794 -10.61 27.01 10.22
N SER A 795 -10.00 25.90 9.82
CA SER A 795 -10.69 24.84 9.05
C SER A 795 -11.73 24.07 9.88
N SER A 796 -11.59 24.07 11.20
CA SER A 796 -12.60 23.53 12.13
C SER A 796 -13.88 24.36 12.10
N LEU A 797 -13.79 25.68 11.91
CA LEU A 797 -14.93 26.56 11.69
C LEU A 797 -15.72 26.15 10.44
N ILE A 798 -15.05 25.97 9.30
CA ILE A 798 -15.70 25.47 8.07
C ILE A 798 -16.35 24.10 8.32
N SER A 799 -15.67 23.22 9.05
CA SER A 799 -16.19 21.87 9.35
C SER A 799 -17.50 21.90 10.13
N THR A 800 -17.71 22.88 11.01
CA THR A 800 -18.99 23.07 11.72
C THR A 800 -20.12 23.53 10.79
N LEU A 801 -19.83 24.42 9.84
CA LEU A 801 -20.81 24.91 8.86
C LEU A 801 -21.33 23.79 7.95
N PHE A 802 -20.45 22.88 7.51
CA PHE A 802 -20.82 21.70 6.73
C PHE A 802 -21.32 20.52 7.58
N ARG A 803 -21.38 20.68 8.91
CA ARG A 803 -21.74 19.65 9.89
C ARG A 803 -20.96 18.35 9.68
N LEU A 804 -19.64 18.47 9.70
CA LEU A 804 -18.70 17.36 9.52
C LEU A 804 -18.13 16.80 10.84
N ALA A 805 -18.42 17.46 11.96
CA ALA A 805 -17.91 17.11 13.28
C ALA A 805 -18.96 17.32 14.38
N TYR A 806 -18.69 16.80 15.58
CA TYR A 806 -19.56 17.00 16.73
C TYR A 806 -19.54 18.47 17.14
N THR A 807 -20.73 19.07 17.14
CA THR A 807 -20.92 20.49 17.40
C THR A 807 -21.95 20.63 18.51
N GLU A 808 -21.58 21.38 19.55
CA GLU A 808 -22.43 21.87 20.64
C GLU A 808 -22.72 23.35 20.39
N GLY A 809 -23.87 23.87 20.83
CA GLY A 809 -24.34 25.22 20.50
C GLY A 809 -25.26 25.24 19.27
N GLN A 810 -25.50 26.43 18.70
CA GLN A 810 -26.40 26.62 17.55
C GLN A 810 -25.72 27.39 16.42
N ILE A 811 -25.97 26.96 15.18
CA ILE A 811 -25.53 27.67 13.97
C ILE A 811 -26.77 27.96 13.13
N LEU A 812 -27.06 29.24 12.92
CA LEU A 812 -28.23 29.69 12.16
C LEU A 812 -27.79 30.20 10.78
N ILE A 813 -28.50 29.79 9.73
CA ILE A 813 -28.40 30.38 8.38
C ILE A 813 -29.76 30.96 8.01
N ASP A 814 -29.83 32.28 7.77
CA ASP A 814 -31.08 33.03 7.58
C ASP A 814 -32.11 32.73 8.69
N TYR A 815 -31.65 32.75 9.94
CA TYR A 815 -32.43 32.50 11.16
C TYR A 815 -32.92 31.05 11.34
N LEU A 816 -32.53 30.13 10.44
CA LEU A 816 -32.88 28.72 10.53
C LEU A 816 -31.69 27.92 11.07
N ASP A 817 -31.92 27.16 12.15
CA ASP A 817 -30.91 26.27 12.71
C ASP A 817 -30.57 25.14 11.71
N ILE A 818 -29.29 25.03 11.35
CA ILE A 818 -28.82 24.01 10.43
C ILE A 818 -28.83 22.60 11.05
N SER A 819 -28.94 22.48 12.38
CA SER A 819 -28.98 21.20 13.10
C SER A 819 -30.23 20.38 12.77
N VAL A 820 -31.34 21.06 12.45
CA VAL A 820 -32.65 20.46 12.10
C VAL A 820 -32.84 20.23 10.61
N LEU A 821 -31.85 20.57 9.78
CA LEU A 821 -31.91 20.32 8.33
C LEU A 821 -31.28 18.98 7.98
N GLY A 822 -31.78 18.38 6.90
CA GLY A 822 -31.11 17.26 6.24
C GLY A 822 -29.74 17.70 5.70
N LEU A 823 -28.71 16.88 5.90
CA LEU A 823 -27.33 17.23 5.53
C LEU A 823 -27.19 17.50 4.02
N HIS A 824 -27.88 16.72 3.18
CA HIS A 824 -27.83 16.90 1.73
C HIS A 824 -28.48 18.23 1.29
N ASP A 825 -29.60 18.61 1.91
CA ASP A 825 -30.30 19.86 1.60
C ASP A 825 -29.49 21.09 2.03
N LEU A 826 -28.80 21.01 3.18
CA LEU A 826 -27.87 22.04 3.64
C LEU A 826 -26.66 22.18 2.70
N ARG A 827 -25.94 21.08 2.45
CA ARG A 827 -24.66 21.10 1.71
C ARG A 827 -24.85 21.42 0.22
N LYS A 828 -26.01 21.12 -0.38
CA LYS A 828 -26.32 21.52 -1.76
C LYS A 828 -26.41 23.05 -1.92
N LYS A 829 -26.77 23.78 -0.85
CA LYS A 829 -26.97 25.24 -0.82
C LYS A 829 -25.73 26.07 -0.43
N ILE A 830 -24.60 25.42 -0.17
CA ILE A 830 -23.33 26.07 0.16
C ILE A 830 -22.32 25.70 -0.92
N SER A 831 -21.63 26.69 -1.49
CA SER A 831 -20.52 26.45 -2.41
C SER A 831 -19.20 26.48 -1.66
N ILE A 832 -18.29 25.55 -1.98
CA ILE A 832 -16.94 25.53 -1.43
C ILE A 832 -15.90 25.50 -2.54
N ILE A 833 -14.84 26.26 -2.32
CA ILE A 833 -13.57 26.16 -3.02
C ILE A 833 -12.57 25.62 -1.99
N PRO A 834 -12.29 24.31 -2.00
CA PRO A 834 -11.41 23.71 -1.04
C PRO A 834 -9.97 24.15 -1.28
N GLN A 835 -9.16 24.00 -0.25
CA GLN A 835 -7.73 24.26 -0.29
C GLN A 835 -6.98 23.35 -1.26
N GLU A 836 -7.36 22.07 -1.28
CA GLU A 836 -6.84 21.12 -2.23
C GLU A 836 -7.88 20.86 -3.32
N PRO A 837 -7.64 21.30 -4.57
CA PRO A 837 -8.58 21.07 -5.65
C PRO A 837 -8.53 19.59 -6.06
N VAL A 838 -9.51 18.84 -5.60
CA VAL A 838 -9.66 17.42 -5.92
C VAL A 838 -10.31 17.25 -7.29
N LEU A 839 -9.63 16.52 -8.16
CA LEU A 839 -10.18 16.00 -9.41
C LEU A 839 -10.14 14.47 -9.39
N PHE A 840 -11.20 13.86 -9.90
CA PHE A 840 -11.36 12.42 -10.03
C PHE A 840 -10.94 11.97 -11.41
N SER A 841 -10.47 10.73 -11.52
CA SER A 841 -10.20 10.14 -12.82
C SER A 841 -11.51 10.02 -13.63
N GLY A 842 -11.51 10.55 -14.85
CA GLY A 842 -12.73 10.67 -15.65
C GLY A 842 -12.66 11.83 -16.64
N THR A 843 -13.78 12.26 -17.21
CA THR A 843 -13.81 13.43 -18.10
C THR A 843 -13.81 14.74 -17.31
N LEU A 844 -13.38 15.83 -17.95
CA LEU A 844 -13.52 17.17 -17.37
C LEU A 844 -14.99 17.50 -17.08
N ARG A 845 -15.91 17.11 -17.97
CA ARG A 845 -17.36 17.23 -17.77
C ARG A 845 -17.82 16.57 -16.47
N HIS A 846 -17.45 15.30 -16.26
CA HIS A 846 -17.84 14.56 -15.06
C HIS A 846 -17.27 15.20 -13.78
N ASN A 847 -16.08 15.80 -13.87
CA ASN A 847 -15.49 16.52 -12.76
C ASN A 847 -16.19 17.85 -12.44
N LEU A 848 -16.81 18.52 -13.41
CA LEU A 848 -17.52 19.79 -13.21
C LEU A 848 -18.99 19.55 -12.77
N ASP A 849 -19.63 18.56 -13.37
CA ASP A 849 -21.03 18.22 -13.14
C ASP A 849 -21.24 16.69 -13.14
N PRO A 850 -21.06 16.02 -11.98
CA PRO A 850 -21.23 14.57 -11.86
C PRO A 850 -22.69 14.09 -12.05
N PHE A 851 -23.67 14.98 -11.84
CA PHE A 851 -25.09 14.64 -11.91
C PHE A 851 -25.72 14.94 -13.29
N HIS A 852 -24.97 15.59 -14.19
CA HIS A 852 -25.47 16.05 -15.47
C HIS A 852 -26.67 17.01 -15.35
N GLU A 853 -26.65 17.88 -14.34
CA GLU A 853 -27.66 18.92 -14.11
C GLU A 853 -27.54 20.09 -15.10
N HIS A 854 -26.36 20.29 -15.69
CA HIS A 854 -26.04 21.44 -16.56
C HIS A 854 -25.78 21.03 -18.03
N ARG A 855 -26.18 21.90 -18.95
CA ARG A 855 -25.89 21.76 -20.38
C ARG A 855 -24.42 22.11 -20.65
N ASP A 856 -23.85 21.51 -21.68
CA ASP A 856 -22.46 21.70 -22.11
C ASP A 856 -22.13 23.18 -22.36
N GLU A 857 -23.08 23.94 -22.89
CA GLU A 857 -22.98 25.39 -23.08
C GLU A 857 -22.75 26.15 -21.77
N ASP A 858 -23.46 25.78 -20.71
CA ASP A 858 -23.39 26.44 -19.41
C ASP A 858 -22.06 26.10 -18.72
N ILE A 859 -21.60 24.84 -18.85
CA ILE A 859 -20.27 24.40 -18.38
C ILE A 859 -19.16 25.10 -19.15
N TYR A 860 -19.29 25.23 -20.47
CA TYR A 860 -18.31 25.91 -21.30
C TYR A 860 -18.23 27.40 -20.99
N ARG A 861 -19.37 28.08 -20.77
CA ARG A 861 -19.39 29.49 -20.29
C ARG A 861 -18.68 29.64 -18.95
N ALA A 862 -18.94 28.74 -18.00
CA ALA A 862 -18.24 28.74 -16.71
C ALA A 862 -16.72 28.51 -16.87
N LEU A 863 -16.29 27.69 -17.82
CA LEU A 863 -14.87 27.48 -18.15
C LEU A 863 -14.23 28.70 -18.84
N MET A 864 -14.99 29.44 -19.66
CA MET A 864 -14.54 30.69 -20.26
C MET A 864 -14.39 31.80 -19.21
N ASP A 865 -15.33 31.89 -18.27
CA ASP A 865 -15.31 32.85 -17.16
C ASP A 865 -14.07 32.71 -16.26
N VAL A 866 -13.48 31.51 -16.22
CA VAL A 866 -12.26 31.20 -15.45
C VAL A 866 -10.99 31.18 -16.33
N GLU A 867 -11.08 31.65 -17.58
CA GLU A 867 -9.97 31.79 -18.55
C GLU A 867 -9.03 30.57 -18.65
N LEU A 868 -9.60 29.36 -18.64
CA LEU A 868 -8.79 28.14 -18.75
C LEU A 868 -8.24 28.00 -20.18
N LYS A 869 -7.07 28.59 -20.45
CA LYS A 869 -6.48 28.77 -21.80
C LYS A 869 -6.57 27.55 -22.72
N ASN A 870 -6.30 26.34 -22.18
CA ASN A 870 -6.35 25.09 -22.95
C ASN A 870 -7.77 24.66 -23.33
N ALA A 871 -8.77 24.96 -22.49
CA ALA A 871 -10.19 24.70 -22.77
C ALA A 871 -10.75 25.74 -23.76
N VAL A 872 -10.34 27.00 -23.61
CA VAL A 872 -10.73 28.10 -24.51
C VAL A 872 -10.22 27.88 -25.95
N GLN A 873 -9.04 27.27 -26.12
CA GLN A 873 -8.49 26.96 -27.45
C GLN A 873 -9.14 25.75 -28.13
N LYS A 874 -9.61 24.75 -27.38
CA LYS A 874 -10.22 23.52 -27.91
C LYS A 874 -11.75 23.62 -28.11
N GLY A 875 -12.40 24.68 -27.64
CA GLY A 875 -13.85 24.80 -27.69
C GLY A 875 -14.56 23.77 -26.82
N MET A 876 -15.76 23.33 -27.22
CA MET A 876 -16.58 22.37 -26.45
C MET A 876 -15.94 20.98 -26.32
N ASP A 877 -15.00 20.61 -27.20
CA ASP A 877 -14.33 19.30 -27.17
C ASP A 877 -13.47 19.10 -25.90
N CYS A 878 -13.10 20.17 -25.19
CA CYS A 878 -12.36 20.08 -23.93
C CYS A 878 -13.12 19.32 -22.83
N LEU A 879 -14.45 19.24 -22.91
CA LEU A 879 -15.28 18.55 -21.91
C LEU A 879 -15.02 17.04 -21.86
N ASN A 880 -14.52 16.46 -22.97
CA ASN A 880 -14.18 15.05 -23.10
C ASN A 880 -12.72 14.75 -22.75
N ASP A 881 -11.91 15.76 -22.42
CA ASP A 881 -10.52 15.55 -21.99
C ASP A 881 -10.48 14.65 -20.73
N VAL A 882 -9.62 13.63 -20.77
CA VAL A 882 -9.48 12.66 -19.67
C VAL A 882 -8.56 13.21 -18.60
N MET A 883 -9.07 13.33 -17.37
CA MET A 883 -8.34 13.64 -16.16
C MET A 883 -7.73 12.36 -15.59
N THR A 884 -6.43 12.40 -15.31
CA THR A 884 -5.70 11.31 -14.63
C THR A 884 -5.89 11.40 -13.12
N GLU A 885 -5.49 10.36 -12.39
CA GLU A 885 -5.69 10.25 -10.93
C GLU A 885 -5.22 11.54 -10.20
N GLY A 886 -6.11 12.18 -9.44
CA GLY A 886 -5.83 13.44 -8.73
C GLY A 886 -5.61 14.68 -9.61
N GLY A 887 -5.87 14.57 -10.92
CA GLY A 887 -5.69 15.67 -11.88
C GLY A 887 -4.24 16.05 -12.13
N ILE A 888 -3.31 15.09 -12.08
CA ILE A 888 -1.86 15.33 -12.26
C ILE A 888 -1.54 15.97 -13.63
N ASN A 889 -2.39 15.77 -14.62
CA ASN A 889 -2.30 16.38 -15.94
C ASN A 889 -2.59 17.91 -15.96
N LEU A 890 -3.04 18.50 -14.85
CA LEU A 890 -3.29 19.94 -14.72
C LEU A 890 -2.37 20.57 -13.68
N SER A 891 -1.94 21.80 -13.93
CA SER A 891 -1.23 22.60 -12.94
C SER A 891 -2.12 22.86 -11.73
N VAL A 892 -1.52 23.16 -10.57
CA VAL A 892 -2.31 23.43 -9.35
C VAL A 892 -3.27 24.62 -9.57
N GLY A 893 -2.81 25.67 -10.24
CA GLY A 893 -3.65 26.81 -10.64
C GLY A 893 -4.82 26.38 -11.51
N GLN A 894 -4.59 25.57 -12.54
CA GLN A 894 -5.67 25.06 -13.42
C GLN A 894 -6.70 24.23 -12.66
N ARG A 895 -6.26 23.37 -11.74
CA ARG A 895 -7.17 22.60 -10.88
C ARG A 895 -8.03 23.50 -10.00
N GLN A 896 -7.46 24.60 -9.52
CA GLN A 896 -8.21 25.61 -8.78
C GLN A 896 -9.25 26.31 -9.64
N MET A 897 -8.93 26.62 -10.89
CA MET A 897 -9.88 27.19 -11.85
C MET A 897 -11.06 26.24 -12.11
N VAL A 898 -10.81 24.93 -12.17
CA VAL A 898 -11.88 23.92 -12.28
C VAL A 898 -12.79 23.97 -11.03
N CYS A 899 -12.23 24.13 -9.83
CA CYS A 899 -13.03 24.29 -8.61
C CYS A 899 -13.81 25.61 -8.58
N LEU A 900 -13.23 26.69 -9.10
CA LEU A 900 -13.91 27.97 -9.26
C LEU A 900 -15.08 27.86 -10.25
N ALA A 901 -14.88 27.15 -11.37
CA ALA A 901 -15.95 26.85 -12.32
C ALA A 901 -17.09 26.02 -11.67
N ARG A 902 -16.77 25.04 -10.81
CA ARG A 902 -17.80 24.32 -10.01
C ARG A 902 -18.61 25.27 -9.13
N ALA A 903 -17.96 26.22 -8.48
CA ALA A 903 -18.63 27.19 -7.62
C ALA A 903 -19.54 28.14 -8.42
N ILE A 904 -19.11 28.57 -9.61
CA ILE A 904 -19.90 29.40 -10.54
C ILE A 904 -21.14 28.63 -11.02
N LEU A 905 -20.97 27.37 -11.44
CA LEU A 905 -22.09 26.53 -11.92
C LEU A 905 -23.17 26.32 -10.86
N ARG A 906 -22.77 26.18 -9.58
CA ARG A 906 -23.71 26.03 -8.47
C ARG A 906 -24.51 27.28 -8.15
N GLY A 907 -23.95 28.47 -8.35
CA GLY A 907 -24.65 29.74 -8.11
C GLY A 907 -25.23 29.92 -6.70
N ASN A 908 -24.64 29.30 -5.67
CA ASN A 908 -25.12 29.45 -4.29
C ASN A 908 -24.74 30.82 -3.70
N ILE A 909 -25.58 31.34 -2.81
CA ILE A 909 -25.39 32.66 -2.18
C ILE A 909 -24.36 32.67 -1.04
N ILE A 910 -23.97 31.50 -0.52
CA ILE A 910 -22.89 31.36 0.46
C ILE A 910 -21.73 30.65 -0.21
N LEU A 911 -20.58 31.33 -0.26
CA LEU A 911 -19.32 30.80 -0.78
C LEU A 911 -18.29 30.70 0.34
N VAL A 912 -17.72 29.52 0.51
CA VAL A 912 -16.63 29.26 1.44
C VAL A 912 -15.36 29.00 0.64
N MET A 913 -14.29 29.72 0.95
CA MET A 913 -12.98 29.56 0.35
C MET A 913 -11.99 29.19 1.43
N ASP A 914 -11.49 27.97 1.36
CA ASP A 914 -10.44 27.49 2.26
C ASP A 914 -9.11 27.65 1.52
N GLU A 915 -8.41 28.76 1.72
CA GLU A 915 -7.05 28.98 1.18
C GLU A 915 -6.90 28.74 -0.33
N ALA A 916 -7.94 29.08 -1.11
CA ALA A 916 -8.05 28.77 -2.52
C ALA A 916 -6.86 29.22 -3.39
N THR A 917 -6.09 30.23 -2.97
CA THR A 917 -4.98 30.76 -3.75
C THR A 917 -3.59 30.45 -3.19
N ALA A 918 -3.52 29.54 -2.20
CA ALA A 918 -2.25 29.13 -1.59
C ALA A 918 -1.28 28.63 -2.68
N ASN A 919 -1.67 27.70 -3.52
CA ASN A 919 -0.71 26.99 -4.41
C ASN A 919 -0.62 27.56 -5.84
N VAL A 920 -0.88 28.86 -5.99
CA VAL A 920 -1.05 29.52 -7.28
C VAL A 920 -0.06 30.70 -7.42
N ASP A 921 0.46 30.92 -8.63
CA ASP A 921 1.35 32.04 -8.95
C ASP A 921 0.63 33.40 -8.80
N ALA A 922 1.37 34.50 -8.66
CA ALA A 922 0.79 35.81 -8.35
C ALA A 922 -0.14 36.35 -9.45
N ALA A 923 0.11 36.03 -10.73
CA ALA A 923 -0.73 36.46 -11.82
C ALA A 923 -2.08 35.73 -11.80
N THR A 924 -2.03 34.41 -11.59
CA THR A 924 -3.23 33.58 -11.49
C THR A 924 -4.01 33.84 -10.18
N ASP A 925 -3.34 34.14 -9.05
CA ASP A 925 -3.97 34.59 -7.80
C ASP A 925 -4.77 35.89 -8.01
N LYS A 926 -4.14 36.89 -8.65
CA LYS A 926 -4.81 38.15 -9.00
C LYS A 926 -6.03 37.93 -9.90
N PHE A 927 -5.93 37.01 -10.86
CA PHE A 927 -7.04 36.64 -11.72
C PHE A 927 -8.19 36.01 -10.91
N ILE A 928 -7.91 34.97 -10.11
CA ILE A 928 -8.89 34.31 -9.24
C ILE A 928 -9.62 35.34 -8.35
N GLN A 929 -8.86 36.23 -7.69
CA GLN A 929 -9.42 37.29 -6.86
C GLN A 929 -10.33 38.24 -7.65
N THR A 930 -9.94 38.60 -8.88
CA THR A 930 -10.75 39.47 -9.75
C THR A 930 -12.05 38.78 -10.15
N THR A 931 -11.99 37.51 -10.55
CA THR A 931 -13.18 36.70 -10.89
C THR A 931 -14.09 36.52 -9.69
N ILE A 932 -13.54 36.30 -8.49
CA ILE A 932 -14.34 36.21 -7.26
C ILE A 932 -15.09 37.52 -7.01
N ARG A 933 -14.40 38.66 -7.11
CA ARG A 933 -14.98 39.98 -6.88
C ARG A 933 -16.11 40.31 -7.86
N THR A 934 -15.98 39.90 -9.13
CA THR A 934 -16.98 40.20 -10.16
C THR A 934 -18.15 39.21 -10.14
N LYS A 935 -17.88 37.90 -10.11
CA LYS A 935 -18.90 36.85 -10.24
C LYS A 935 -19.67 36.59 -8.95
N PHE A 936 -19.06 36.78 -7.78
CA PHE A 936 -19.67 36.51 -6.47
C PHE A 936 -19.96 37.79 -5.66
N ALA A 937 -20.15 38.94 -6.34
CA ALA A 937 -20.44 40.22 -5.68
C ALA A 937 -21.74 40.21 -4.84
N HIS A 938 -22.67 39.31 -5.14
CA HIS A 938 -23.97 39.18 -4.49
C HIS A 938 -24.01 38.08 -3.41
N CYS A 939 -22.89 37.39 -3.17
CA CYS A 939 -22.79 36.28 -2.24
C CYS A 939 -22.16 36.73 -0.91
N THR A 940 -22.52 36.06 0.18
CA THR A 940 -21.75 36.10 1.44
C THR A 940 -20.51 35.20 1.26
N VAL A 941 -19.31 35.75 1.48
CA VAL A 941 -18.05 35.06 1.18
C VAL A 941 -17.22 34.92 2.44
N LEU A 942 -16.87 33.68 2.81
CA LEU A 942 -15.95 33.38 3.90
C LEU A 942 -14.62 32.92 3.32
N THR A 943 -13.55 33.67 3.59
CA THR A 943 -12.23 33.42 3.03
C THR A 943 -11.24 33.12 4.14
N ILE A 944 -10.82 31.87 4.27
CA ILE A 944 -9.63 31.54 5.05
C ILE A 944 -8.41 31.90 4.20
N ALA A 945 -7.56 32.77 4.72
CA ALA A 945 -6.38 33.20 4.02
C ALA A 945 -5.12 33.05 4.87
N HIS A 946 -4.08 32.50 4.25
CA HIS A 946 -2.71 32.63 4.73
C HIS A 946 -1.98 33.84 4.14
N ARG A 947 -2.52 34.43 3.07
CA ARG A 947 -1.97 35.61 2.41
C ARG A 947 -2.75 36.84 2.87
N LEU A 948 -2.13 37.71 3.68
CA LEU A 948 -2.83 38.88 4.23
C LEU A 948 -3.36 39.81 3.13
N HIS A 949 -2.71 39.90 1.96
CA HIS A 949 -3.20 40.74 0.85
C HIS A 949 -4.56 40.33 0.29
N THR A 950 -4.97 39.07 0.47
CA THR A 950 -6.25 38.54 -0.05
C THR A 950 -7.44 38.89 0.82
N ILE A 951 -7.20 39.45 2.01
CA ILE A 951 -8.25 39.79 2.99
C ILE A 951 -8.23 41.25 3.42
N MET A 952 -7.23 42.04 3.00
CA MET A 952 -7.18 43.47 3.36
C MET A 952 -8.34 44.26 2.76
N ASP A 953 -8.98 43.73 1.72
CA ASP A 953 -10.17 44.26 1.06
C ASP A 953 -11.47 43.57 1.51
N SER A 954 -11.42 42.73 2.55
CA SER A 954 -12.61 42.15 3.18
C SER A 954 -13.36 43.20 3.99
N ASP A 955 -14.69 43.07 4.07
CA ASP A 955 -15.53 43.98 4.83
C ASP A 955 -15.21 43.86 6.33
N ARG A 956 -14.94 42.63 6.82
CA ARG A 956 -14.38 42.38 8.15
C ARG A 956 -13.40 41.23 8.16
N VAL A 957 -12.51 41.22 9.16
CA VAL A 957 -11.54 40.16 9.40
C VAL A 957 -11.77 39.53 10.77
N LEU A 958 -11.93 38.21 10.80
CA LEU A 958 -11.98 37.36 11.99
C LEU A 958 -10.60 36.81 12.31
N VAL A 959 -10.07 37.16 13.49
CA VAL A 959 -8.81 36.61 14.01
C VAL A 959 -9.12 35.48 14.99
N MET A 960 -8.59 34.30 14.70
CA MET A 960 -8.71 33.12 15.55
C MET A 960 -7.40 32.82 16.27
N ASP A 961 -7.50 32.52 17.56
CA ASP A 961 -6.40 31.97 18.35
C ASP A 961 -6.90 30.91 19.33
N ALA A 962 -6.16 29.79 19.44
CA ALA A 962 -6.45 28.67 20.33
C ALA A 962 -7.93 28.19 20.39
N GLY A 963 -8.66 28.29 19.27
CA GLY A 963 -10.06 27.86 19.17
C GLY A 963 -11.12 28.92 19.50
N GLN A 964 -10.72 30.17 19.71
CA GLN A 964 -11.60 31.30 20.03
C GLN A 964 -11.46 32.43 19.01
N ALA A 965 -12.51 33.25 18.88
CA ALA A 965 -12.50 34.49 18.12
C ALA A 965 -12.00 35.63 19.03
N VAL A 966 -10.78 36.11 18.76
CA VAL A 966 -10.13 37.17 19.58
C VAL A 966 -10.41 38.57 19.06
N GLU A 967 -10.48 38.76 17.74
CA GLU A 967 -10.77 40.05 17.11
C GLU A 967 -11.72 39.85 15.93
N PHE A 968 -12.65 40.77 15.73
CA PHE A 968 -13.60 40.71 14.63
C PHE A 968 -14.13 42.10 14.24
N ASP A 969 -13.48 42.76 13.27
CA ASP A 969 -13.86 44.09 12.80
C ASP A 969 -13.26 44.39 11.40
N HIS A 970 -13.50 45.58 10.85
CA HIS A 970 -12.90 46.03 9.60
C HIS A 970 -11.36 46.07 9.71
N PRO A 971 -10.59 45.58 8.71
CA PRO A 971 -9.14 45.47 8.80
C PRO A 971 -8.41 46.78 9.16
N HIS A 972 -8.91 47.93 8.70
CA HIS A 972 -8.37 49.25 9.08
C HIS A 972 -8.50 49.55 10.60
N LEU A 973 -9.63 49.20 11.22
CA LEU A 973 -9.87 49.43 12.65
C LEU A 973 -9.00 48.51 13.50
N LEU A 974 -8.88 47.24 13.10
CA LEU A 974 -7.99 46.28 13.76
C LEU A 974 -6.51 46.70 13.71
N LEU A 975 -6.09 47.37 12.63
CA LEU A 975 -4.74 47.91 12.49
C LEU A 975 -4.45 49.14 13.36
N GLN A 976 -5.48 49.82 13.91
CA GLN A 976 -5.29 50.92 14.85
C GLN A 976 -4.96 50.42 16.26
N GLN A 977 -5.33 49.17 16.59
CA GLN A 977 -5.04 48.52 17.86
C GLN A 977 -3.58 48.05 17.88
N ARG A 978 -2.68 48.85 18.47
CA ARG A 978 -1.23 48.57 18.47
C ARG A 978 -0.83 47.29 19.22
N ASP A 979 -1.64 46.87 20.18
CA ASP A 979 -1.46 45.63 20.96
C ASP A 979 -2.31 44.46 20.41
N GLY A 980 -2.99 44.65 19.27
CA GLY A 980 -3.84 43.64 18.65
C GLY A 980 -3.07 42.52 17.93
N PHE A 981 -3.64 41.32 17.91
CA PHE A 981 -3.14 40.15 17.20
C PHE A 981 -3.05 40.40 15.70
N PHE A 982 -4.04 41.06 15.09
CA PHE A 982 -4.00 41.40 13.67
C PHE A 982 -2.86 42.36 13.33
N PHE A 983 -2.64 43.39 14.17
CA PHE A 983 -1.54 44.32 14.01
C PHE A 983 -0.18 43.61 14.11
N GLU A 984 -0.01 42.69 15.06
CA GLU A 984 1.20 41.89 15.20
C GLU A 984 1.46 41.00 13.96
N LEU A 985 0.41 40.38 13.42
CA LEU A 985 0.46 39.59 12.18
C LEU A 985 0.93 40.44 10.99
N VAL A 986 0.34 41.62 10.80
CA VAL A 986 0.70 42.51 9.68
C VAL A 986 2.10 43.08 9.86
N ARG A 987 2.53 43.36 11.10
CA ARG A 987 3.90 43.84 11.40
C ARG A 987 4.97 42.81 11.04
N LYS A 988 4.68 41.51 11.20
CA LYS A 988 5.62 40.41 10.90
C LYS A 988 5.97 40.28 9.42
N THR A 989 5.11 40.75 8.52
CA THR A 989 5.35 40.74 7.06
C THR A 989 6.48 41.66 6.58
N GLY A 990 7.04 42.49 7.47
CA GLY A 990 8.11 43.43 7.17
C GLY A 990 7.60 44.84 6.78
N PRO A 991 8.44 45.89 6.93
CA PRO A 991 7.99 47.28 6.88
C PRO A 991 7.39 47.68 5.52
N GLY A 992 8.03 47.30 4.40
CA GLY A 992 7.55 47.68 3.06
C GLY A 992 6.21 47.05 2.66
N VAL A 993 5.91 45.85 3.15
CA VAL A 993 4.64 45.14 2.89
C VAL A 993 3.55 45.62 3.84
N SER A 994 3.90 45.78 5.12
CA SER A 994 3.02 46.30 6.16
C SER A 994 2.39 47.65 5.75
N ASP A 995 3.20 48.57 5.22
CA ASP A 995 2.72 49.90 4.81
C ASP A 995 1.78 49.83 3.60
N ARG A 996 2.04 48.92 2.64
CA ARG A 996 1.12 48.68 1.51
C ARG A 996 -0.20 48.10 1.99
N LEU A 997 -0.17 47.09 2.86
CA LEU A 997 -1.38 46.46 3.40
C LEU A 997 -2.24 47.46 4.19
N LYS A 998 -1.61 48.32 5.01
CA LYS A 998 -2.28 49.42 5.72
C LYS A 998 -2.95 50.40 4.76
N LYS A 999 -2.26 50.77 3.67
CA LYS A 999 -2.81 51.68 2.66
C LYS A 999 -4.02 51.07 1.94
N VAL A 1000 -3.97 49.78 1.59
CA VAL A 1000 -5.10 49.06 0.99
C VAL A 1000 -6.29 49.04 1.95
N ALA A 1001 -6.07 48.68 3.22
CA ALA A 1001 -7.13 48.65 4.23
C ALA A 1001 -7.77 50.03 4.45
N GLN A 1002 -6.98 51.10 4.46
CA GLN A 1002 -7.47 52.46 4.62
C GLN A 1002 -8.34 52.89 3.42
N LEU A 1003 -7.88 52.65 2.19
CA LEU A 1003 -8.65 52.98 0.98
C LEU A 1003 -9.99 52.23 0.94
N CYS A 1004 -9.99 50.95 1.33
CA CYS A 1004 -11.21 50.15 1.44
C CYS A 1004 -12.15 50.67 2.54
N TYR A 1005 -11.61 51.09 3.69
CA TYR A 1005 -12.38 51.66 4.78
C TYR A 1005 -13.08 52.97 4.37
N GLU A 1006 -12.34 53.89 3.74
CA GLU A 1006 -12.88 55.15 3.22
C GLU A 1006 -13.97 54.91 2.15
N ALA A 1007 -13.74 53.93 1.26
CA ALA A 1007 -14.75 53.53 0.27
C ALA A 1007 -16.01 52.90 0.91
N SER A 1008 -15.87 52.14 2.00
CA SER A 1008 -16.99 51.57 2.74
C SER A 1008 -17.82 52.65 3.44
N LYS A 1009 -17.15 53.64 4.07
CA LYS A 1009 -17.79 54.77 4.75
C LYS A 1009 -18.56 55.65 3.77
N ASN A 1010 -18.00 55.86 2.58
CA ASN A 1010 -18.67 56.59 1.50
C ASN A 1010 -19.90 55.85 0.95
N ARG A 1011 -19.93 54.50 1.00
CA ARG A 1011 -21.13 53.71 0.65
C ARG A 1011 -22.21 53.82 1.73
N GLU A 1012 -21.84 53.83 3.01
CA GLU A 1012 -22.79 54.03 4.11
C GLU A 1012 -23.39 55.44 4.12
N SER A 1013 -22.65 56.46 3.68
CA SER A 1013 -23.17 57.84 3.55
C SER A 1013 -24.09 58.09 2.34
N ILE A 1014 -24.26 57.12 1.44
CA ILE A 1014 -25.05 57.25 0.19
C ILE A 1014 -26.34 56.39 0.24
N VAL A 1015 -26.60 55.68 1.34
CA VAL A 1015 -27.87 54.94 1.53
C VAL A 1015 -28.78 55.76 2.46
N PRO A 1016 -29.94 56.28 1.98
CA PRO A 1016 -30.94 56.88 2.86
C PRO A 1016 -31.66 55.87 3.74
#